data_AF-B4SCP3-F1
#
_entry.id   AF-B4SCP3-F1
#
_cell.length_a   1.000
_cell.length_b   1.000
_cell.length_c   1.000
_cell.angle_alpha   90.00
_cell.angle_beta   90.00
_cell.angle_gamma   90.00
#
_symmetry.space_group_name_H-M   'P 1'
#
loop_
_entity.id
_entity.type
_entity.pdbx_description
1 polymer ?
#
loop_
_entity_poly.entity_id
_entity_poly.type
_entity_poly.pdbx_seq_one_letter_code
_entity_poly.pdbx_strand_id
1 'polypeptide(L)'
;MFDKWLNQDIRKVLDRRNRVVVGAEASLLDLLRKVLTKELTIFVVHGSLEELECKYTVEKFHKGDKVVIIATSQKNKLTFIRDYAETCGYVDIRMVENYVAARVFQELGLNISLTPEELKVAAYNSIGKGREYWEELCRKGGERLFDIGSDILPFLHDPVGFCATRDAVVVAAFFEKINTWLGRGNISQPPEILAKEVAEQILGSLLTGKPKKKYLDVYKKWGDSKAMEGSLLGYCQEHPVRLELPELWKVYAAHPFDLVDLQWLKDLVAHLSDRVSIKDKLPLIHARFRSSHGRQWRKGLWGHLLQLLEFDTSRIKGIASLEEATTFYTTELYRVDTAIRSIYEEFWGDEKVIRPFQEYYNQLVSPFLHKWFQYFDDYRENQKGLLIERIRSAQGRIAIIVGDGISYEISQRVTAKISDTIKVDNQYRCCGIPSITENNMSLLYRDDGVVEPLQSRREAYLAAQVAMRIEFVQLEEVNFQHAEVDVLLCSCKDIDDIAEKMQHKALKFIGEIENMLAEKVGFLLNNGFQEVVLTSDHGFVLTGILDESDKAEVQFQGIVSKAERYIRTTGRQSPSPELIEYRQQYKEFNYVYFAKHMKPFKTPGKYGYAHGGLSPQELIIPFITFSHTISSLQELNISVANERQLSGVVGDYFSLHLKADDGAGDIFTQERKVQLLFIDNGKEFNKSDIVAIKAGELIKKEFSFDNHLNIEVIVVDALSRLTLTKVAVSQTVARDLGGL
;
A
#
# COMPACT_ATOMS: atom_id res chain seq x y z
N MET A 1 34.00 8.79 24.44
CA MET A 1 34.82 9.84 25.08
C MET A 1 35.74 9.28 26.15
N PHE A 2 35.35 8.26 26.93
CA PHE A 2 36.32 7.59 27.82
C PHE A 2 37.57 7.16 27.05
N ASP A 3 37.37 6.57 25.86
CA ASP A 3 38.41 6.23 24.91
C ASP A 3 39.31 7.41 24.54
N LYS A 4 38.71 8.56 24.23
CA LYS A 4 39.44 9.79 23.89
C LYS A 4 40.21 10.34 25.08
N TRP A 5 39.60 10.41 26.26
CA TRP A 5 40.23 10.92 27.48
C TRP A 5 41.42 10.07 27.89
N LEU A 6 41.25 8.75 27.90
CA LEU A 6 42.32 7.82 28.25
C LEU A 6 43.48 7.87 27.24
N ASN A 7 43.18 7.87 25.94
CA ASN A 7 44.22 8.00 24.91
C ASN A 7 44.91 9.36 24.97
N GLN A 8 44.20 10.45 25.29
CA GLN A 8 44.79 11.78 25.47
C GLN A 8 45.74 11.81 26.66
N ASP A 9 45.36 11.21 27.79
CA ASP A 9 46.23 11.14 28.98
C ASP A 9 47.50 10.33 28.73
N ILE A 10 47.35 9.19 28.05
CA ILE A 10 48.46 8.35 27.63
C ILE A 10 49.36 9.08 26.64
N ARG A 11 48.79 9.77 25.64
CA ARG A 11 49.56 10.55 24.65
C ARG A 11 50.29 11.74 25.28
N LYS A 12 49.67 12.45 26.22
CA LYS A 12 50.32 13.54 26.97
C LYS A 12 51.62 13.08 27.65
N VAL A 13 51.67 11.84 28.13
CA VAL A 13 52.91 11.23 28.64
C VAL A 13 53.82 10.82 27.49
N LEU A 14 53.26 10.11 26.50
CA LEU A 14 54.01 9.52 25.39
C LEU A 14 54.68 10.54 24.45
N ASP A 15 54.18 11.77 24.40
CA ASP A 15 54.77 12.86 23.60
C ASP A 15 55.99 13.49 24.26
N ARG A 16 56.16 13.29 25.58
CA ARG A 16 57.33 13.75 26.34
C ARG A 16 58.32 12.63 26.61
N ARG A 17 57.84 11.39 26.70
CA ARG A 17 58.60 10.19 27.11
C ARG A 17 58.12 9.01 26.29
N ASN A 18 58.98 8.10 25.87
CA ASN A 18 58.56 6.96 25.04
C ASN A 18 57.80 5.86 25.83
N ARG A 19 57.53 6.04 27.12
CA ARG A 19 56.99 4.98 27.99
C ARG A 19 55.95 5.54 28.94
N VAL A 20 54.90 4.77 29.21
CA VAL A 20 53.91 5.08 30.25
C VAL A 20 53.43 3.81 30.93
N VAL A 21 53.24 3.87 32.25
CA VAL A 21 52.62 2.79 33.03
C VAL A 21 51.17 3.15 33.31
N VAL A 22 50.24 2.26 32.99
CA VAL A 22 48.81 2.42 33.24
C VAL A 22 48.41 1.46 34.35
N GLY A 23 48.02 1.98 35.51
CA GLY A 23 47.48 1.17 36.60
C GLY A 23 46.00 0.88 36.37
N ALA A 24 45.61 -0.39 36.32
CA ALA A 24 44.21 -0.78 36.08
C ALA A 24 43.80 -2.03 36.87
N GLU A 25 42.51 -2.18 37.17
CA GLU A 25 41.98 -3.44 37.68
C GLU A 25 41.98 -4.51 36.59
N ALA A 26 42.12 -5.78 36.98
CA ALA A 26 42.07 -6.90 36.04
C ALA A 26 40.74 -6.95 35.24
N SER A 27 39.64 -6.52 35.86
CA SER A 27 38.31 -6.40 35.24
C SER A 27 38.23 -5.35 34.13
N LEU A 28 39.23 -4.46 33.98
CA LEU A 28 39.27 -3.39 32.99
C LEU A 28 40.17 -3.72 31.79
N LEU A 29 40.85 -4.87 31.79
CA LEU A 29 41.80 -5.23 30.74
C LEU A 29 41.13 -5.32 29.37
N ASP A 30 39.91 -5.84 29.31
CA ASP A 30 39.15 -5.93 28.05
C ASP A 30 38.74 -4.55 27.53
N LEU A 31 38.33 -3.63 28.42
CA LEU A 31 38.07 -2.24 28.07
C LEU A 31 39.32 -1.57 27.49
N LEU A 32 40.47 -1.74 28.16
CA LEU A 32 41.74 -1.17 27.73
C LEU A 32 42.17 -1.68 26.37
N ARG A 33 42.03 -2.99 26.11
CA ARG A 33 42.32 -3.58 24.80
C ARG A 33 41.47 -2.99 23.68
N LYS A 34 40.21 -2.63 23.95
CA LYS A 34 39.30 -2.01 22.98
C LYS A 34 39.62 -0.52 22.75
N VAL A 35 40.08 0.16 23.79
CA VAL A 35 40.27 1.62 23.79
C VAL A 35 41.63 2.04 23.24
N LEU A 36 42.69 1.30 23.58
CA LEU A 36 44.05 1.66 23.21
C LEU A 36 44.30 1.42 21.72
N THR A 37 44.97 2.37 21.07
CA THR A 37 45.25 2.30 19.63
C THR A 37 46.20 1.17 19.28
N LYS A 38 45.90 0.41 18.21
CA LYS A 38 46.72 -0.72 17.72
C LYS A 38 48.16 -0.36 17.32
N GLU A 39 48.44 0.94 17.13
CA GLU A 39 49.78 1.45 16.79
C GLU A 39 50.74 1.48 18.00
N LEU A 40 50.23 1.32 19.22
CA LEU A 40 51.04 1.33 20.44
C LEU A 40 51.53 -0.07 20.78
N THR A 41 52.78 -0.17 21.24
CA THR A 41 53.30 -1.42 21.80
C THR A 41 52.78 -1.55 23.22
N ILE A 42 51.91 -2.55 23.48
CA ILE A 42 51.22 -2.72 24.75
C ILE A 42 51.71 -3.99 25.44
N PHE A 43 52.15 -3.87 26.68
CA PHE A 43 52.43 -4.99 27.58
C PHE A 43 51.41 -5.02 28.71
N VAL A 44 51.01 -6.21 29.15
CA VAL A 44 50.18 -6.39 30.35
C VAL A 44 51.00 -7.18 31.35
N VAL A 45 51.04 -6.70 32.60
CA VAL A 45 51.79 -7.35 33.68
C VAL A 45 50.94 -7.49 34.95
N HIS A 46 51.02 -8.65 35.57
CA HIS A 46 50.24 -9.06 36.73
C HIS A 46 51.07 -9.17 38.01
N GLY A 47 52.39 -9.29 37.90
CA GLY A 47 53.29 -9.43 39.04
C GLY A 47 54.76 -9.25 38.67
N SER A 48 55.64 -9.36 39.65
CA SER A 48 57.05 -8.99 39.55
C SER A 48 57.85 -9.76 38.49
N LEU A 49 57.53 -11.04 38.23
CA LEU A 49 58.20 -11.81 37.19
C LEU A 49 57.89 -11.27 35.79
N GLU A 50 56.62 -10.99 35.51
CA GLU A 50 56.16 -10.40 34.25
C GLU A 50 56.66 -8.96 34.11
N GLU A 51 56.77 -8.20 35.21
CA GLU A 51 57.41 -6.88 35.19
C GLU A 51 58.88 -6.96 34.74
N LEU A 52 59.64 -7.94 35.23
CA LEU A 52 61.05 -8.14 34.86
C LEU A 52 61.17 -8.50 33.38
N GLU A 53 60.34 -9.43 32.90
CA GLU A 53 60.30 -9.84 31.50
C GLU A 53 59.87 -8.69 30.58
N CYS A 54 58.83 -7.95 30.96
CA CYS A 54 58.39 -6.74 30.26
C CYS A 54 59.52 -5.72 30.18
N LYS A 55 60.20 -5.44 31.30
CA LYS A 55 61.31 -4.49 31.32
C LYS A 55 62.45 -4.90 30.40
N TYR A 56 62.87 -6.16 30.50
CA TYR A 56 63.91 -6.71 29.62
C TYR A 56 63.51 -6.56 28.14
N THR A 57 62.27 -6.92 27.80
CA THR A 57 61.76 -6.88 26.42
C THR A 57 61.70 -5.45 25.90
N VAL A 58 61.17 -4.51 26.70
CA VAL A 58 61.07 -3.09 26.35
C VAL A 58 62.46 -2.47 26.15
N GLU A 59 63.42 -2.78 27.01
CA GLU A 59 64.77 -2.22 26.91
C GLU A 59 65.60 -2.86 25.81
N LYS A 60 65.35 -4.13 25.44
CA LYS A 60 66.12 -4.81 24.42
C LYS A 60 65.56 -4.59 23.02
N PHE A 61 64.25 -4.64 22.86
CA PHE A 61 63.60 -4.70 21.55
C PHE A 61 62.79 -3.45 21.19
N HIS A 62 62.37 -2.64 22.18
CA HIS A 62 61.49 -1.48 21.98
C HIS A 62 62.09 -0.17 22.49
N LYS A 63 63.41 0.04 22.33
CA LYS A 63 64.10 1.25 22.83
C LYS A 63 63.55 2.55 22.24
N GLY A 64 63.21 2.54 20.95
CA GLY A 64 62.71 3.71 20.22
C GLY A 64 61.18 3.84 20.18
N ASP A 65 60.47 2.80 20.60
CA ASP A 65 59.02 2.71 20.41
C ASP A 65 58.25 3.40 21.54
N LYS A 66 57.04 3.87 21.23
CA LYS A 66 56.08 4.30 22.24
C LYS A 66 55.45 3.07 22.91
N VAL A 67 55.77 2.84 24.17
CA VAL A 67 55.34 1.65 24.93
C VAL A 67 54.35 2.02 26.04
N VAL A 68 53.24 1.29 26.09
CA VAL A 68 52.26 1.33 27.18
C VAL A 68 52.36 0.04 27.98
N ILE A 69 52.57 0.14 29.29
CA ILE A 69 52.63 -1.02 30.19
C ILE A 69 51.42 -0.96 31.12
N ILE A 70 50.49 -1.89 30.97
CA ILE A 70 49.31 -2.02 31.82
C ILE A 70 49.68 -2.91 33.01
N ALA A 71 49.64 -2.35 34.22
CA ALA A 71 49.96 -3.06 35.44
C ALA A 71 48.72 -3.23 36.33
N THR A 72 48.45 -4.47 36.77
CA THR A 72 47.35 -4.74 37.72
C THR A 72 47.73 -4.53 39.18
N SER A 73 49.02 -4.40 39.48
CA SER A 73 49.52 -4.07 40.82
C SER A 73 49.51 -2.57 41.11
N GLN A 74 49.42 -2.20 42.38
CA GLN A 74 49.47 -0.80 42.80
C GLN A 74 50.84 -0.19 42.54
N LYS A 75 50.92 1.11 42.18
CA LYS A 75 52.17 1.81 41.86
C LYS A 75 53.31 1.58 42.88
N ASN A 76 52.98 1.62 44.18
CA ASN A 76 53.95 1.43 45.26
C ASN A 76 54.41 -0.03 45.45
N LYS A 77 53.69 -1.00 44.87
CA LYS A 77 54.01 -2.43 44.87
C LYS A 77 54.74 -2.88 43.62
N LEU A 78 54.82 -2.05 42.58
CA LEU A 78 55.64 -2.32 41.39
C LEU A 78 57.11 -2.44 41.80
N THR A 79 57.84 -3.37 41.18
CA THR A 79 59.25 -3.60 41.45
C THR A 79 60.12 -3.15 40.29
N PHE A 80 60.02 -3.83 39.14
CA PHE A 80 60.99 -3.65 38.06
C PHE A 80 60.61 -2.49 37.14
N ILE A 81 59.32 -2.30 36.86
CA ILE A 81 58.82 -1.19 36.01
C ILE A 81 58.45 0.06 36.81
N ARG A 82 58.65 0.06 38.13
CA ARG A 82 58.33 1.21 38.99
C ARG A 82 59.08 2.46 38.59
N ASP A 83 60.34 2.32 38.18
CA ASP A 83 61.13 3.43 37.68
C ASP A 83 60.47 4.11 36.48
N TYR A 84 59.85 3.38 35.55
CA TYR A 84 59.07 3.97 34.46
C TYR A 84 57.84 4.73 34.97
N ALA A 85 57.13 4.19 35.96
CA ALA A 85 55.98 4.86 36.57
C ALA A 85 56.35 6.16 37.31
N GLU A 86 57.56 6.26 37.87
CA GLU A 86 58.04 7.46 38.56
C GLU A 86 58.72 8.47 37.62
N THR A 87 59.46 8.00 36.61
CA THR A 87 60.34 8.86 35.78
C THR A 87 59.74 9.21 34.41
N CYS A 88 58.89 8.33 33.87
CA CYS A 88 58.27 8.52 32.56
C CYS A 88 56.84 9.04 32.71
N GLY A 89 55.99 8.30 33.43
CA GLY A 89 54.65 8.72 33.78
C GLY A 89 53.75 7.55 34.16
N TYR A 90 52.74 7.86 34.98
CA TYR A 90 51.78 6.88 35.49
C TYR A 90 50.34 7.41 35.33
N VAL A 91 49.50 6.66 34.64
CA VAL A 91 48.06 6.95 34.49
C VAL A 91 47.29 5.94 35.34
N ASP A 92 46.56 6.40 36.35
CA ASP A 92 45.83 5.53 37.26
C ASP A 92 44.34 5.50 36.91
N ILE A 93 43.86 4.33 36.51
CA ILE A 93 42.43 4.08 36.24
C ILE A 93 41.90 2.89 37.05
N ARG A 94 42.57 2.49 38.12
CA ARG A 94 42.13 1.37 38.97
C ARG A 94 40.73 1.62 39.56
N MET A 95 40.45 2.87 39.93
CA MET A 95 39.09 3.30 40.29
C MET A 95 38.49 4.06 39.09
N VAL A 96 37.99 3.30 38.11
CA VAL A 96 37.49 3.88 36.86
C VAL A 96 36.33 4.85 37.10
N GLU A 97 35.51 4.61 38.11
CA GLU A 97 34.44 5.51 38.55
C GLU A 97 34.97 6.89 38.95
N ASN A 98 36.06 6.93 39.71
CA ASN A 98 36.70 8.18 40.14
C ASN A 98 37.37 8.87 38.95
N TYR A 99 38.04 8.09 38.09
CA TYR A 99 38.66 8.61 36.88
C TYR A 99 37.63 9.26 35.95
N VAL A 100 36.51 8.58 35.69
CA VAL A 100 35.41 9.07 34.84
C VAL A 100 34.79 10.31 35.45
N ALA A 101 34.42 10.29 36.74
CA ALA A 101 33.81 11.44 37.40
C ALA A 101 34.72 12.68 37.35
N ALA A 102 36.03 12.49 37.59
CA ALA A 102 37.02 13.56 37.47
C ALA A 102 37.12 14.11 36.05
N ARG A 103 37.09 13.24 35.02
CA ARG A 103 37.16 13.67 33.61
C ARG A 103 35.92 14.40 33.15
N VAL A 104 34.74 13.94 33.53
CA VAL A 104 33.47 14.65 33.26
C VAL A 104 33.54 16.05 33.86
N PHE A 105 33.97 16.20 35.11
CA PHE A 105 34.09 17.51 35.74
C PHE A 105 35.14 18.40 35.05
N GLN A 106 36.33 17.88 34.76
CA GLN A 106 37.42 18.65 34.15
C GLN A 106 37.10 19.11 32.72
N GLU A 107 36.49 18.25 31.91
CA GLU A 107 36.30 18.50 30.48
C GLU A 107 34.93 19.13 30.16
N LEU A 108 33.91 18.89 30.99
CA LEU A 108 32.54 19.36 30.75
C LEU A 108 32.06 20.40 31.78
N GLY A 109 32.74 20.54 32.91
CA GLY A 109 32.30 21.42 34.01
C GLY A 109 31.02 20.94 34.71
N LEU A 110 30.69 19.65 34.59
CA LEU A 110 29.47 19.05 35.12
C LEU A 110 29.79 18.04 36.23
N ASN A 111 28.90 17.94 37.21
CA ASN A 111 28.91 16.84 38.18
C ASN A 111 28.05 15.69 37.67
N ILE A 112 28.51 14.46 37.87
CA ILE A 112 27.79 13.24 37.50
C ILE A 112 27.33 12.51 38.77
N SER A 113 26.03 12.21 38.86
CA SER A 113 25.42 11.54 40.00
C SER A 113 24.98 10.13 39.59
N LEU A 114 25.96 9.21 39.56
CA LEU A 114 25.80 7.80 39.22
C LEU A 114 26.48 6.95 40.30
N THR A 115 26.01 5.71 40.50
CA THR A 115 26.71 4.75 41.38
C THR A 115 28.06 4.32 40.76
N PRO A 116 28.99 3.76 41.54
CA PRO A 116 30.25 3.23 41.00
C PRO A 116 30.06 2.22 39.86
N GLU A 117 29.05 1.35 39.96
CA GLU A 117 28.68 0.35 38.97
C GLU A 117 28.12 1.01 37.70
N GLU A 118 27.26 2.02 37.87
CA GLU A 118 26.71 2.81 36.77
C GLU A 118 27.79 3.60 36.02
N LEU A 119 28.79 4.14 36.73
CA LEU A 119 29.94 4.82 36.13
C LEU A 119 30.82 3.86 35.34
N LYS A 120 30.99 2.62 35.81
CA LYS A 120 31.65 1.55 35.06
C LYS A 120 30.90 1.28 33.75
N VAL A 121 29.59 1.06 33.80
CA VAL A 121 28.77 0.84 32.59
C VAL A 121 28.83 2.06 31.65
N ALA A 122 28.76 3.28 32.18
CA ALA A 122 28.88 4.51 31.39
C ALA A 122 30.22 4.59 30.64
N ALA A 123 31.32 4.19 31.29
CA ALA A 123 32.65 4.17 30.67
C ALA A 123 32.66 3.28 29.41
N TYR A 124 32.20 2.02 29.55
CA TYR A 124 32.08 1.06 28.45
C TYR A 124 31.14 1.56 27.34
N ASN A 125 29.96 2.06 27.70
CA ASN A 125 28.98 2.58 26.73
C ASN A 125 29.44 3.85 26.01
N SER A 126 30.44 4.56 26.54
CA SER A 126 30.92 5.82 25.96
C SER A 126 31.96 5.67 24.86
N ILE A 127 32.48 4.46 24.59
CA ILE A 127 33.49 4.24 23.55
C ILE A 127 32.93 4.71 22.20
N GLY A 128 33.67 5.54 21.47
CA GLY A 128 33.21 6.15 20.22
C GLY A 128 32.17 7.27 20.37
N LYS A 129 31.51 7.42 21.53
CA LYS A 129 30.51 8.47 21.78
C LYS A 129 31.16 9.83 22.11
N GLY A 130 30.46 10.91 21.76
CA GLY A 130 30.92 12.29 21.94
C GLY A 130 30.54 12.94 23.28
N ARG A 131 30.66 14.27 23.29
CA ARG A 131 30.31 15.16 24.41
C ARG A 131 28.86 15.02 24.86
N GLU A 132 27.95 15.00 23.90
CA GLU A 132 26.50 14.95 24.10
C GLU A 132 26.05 13.77 24.99
N TYR A 133 26.66 12.59 24.83
CA TYR A 133 26.33 11.40 25.64
C TYR A 133 26.53 11.66 27.14
N TRP A 134 27.64 12.28 27.51
CA TRP A 134 27.97 12.54 28.91
C TRP A 134 27.17 13.71 29.48
N GLU A 135 26.93 14.76 28.69
CA GLU A 135 26.04 15.86 29.09
C GLU A 135 24.62 15.35 29.36
N GLU A 136 24.12 14.42 28.55
CA GLU A 136 22.82 13.83 28.76
C GLU A 136 22.76 12.95 30.03
N LEU A 137 23.79 12.14 30.29
CA LEU A 137 23.91 11.37 31.53
C LEU A 137 23.97 12.28 32.77
N CYS A 138 24.71 13.38 32.72
CA CYS A 138 24.78 14.32 33.85
C CYS A 138 23.42 14.99 34.13
N ARG A 139 22.65 15.29 33.07
CA ARG A 139 21.34 15.93 33.21
C ARG A 139 20.24 14.97 33.71
N LYS A 140 20.28 13.70 33.29
CA LYS A 140 19.16 12.75 33.46
C LYS A 140 19.48 11.55 34.36
N GLY A 141 20.72 11.40 34.82
CA GLY A 141 21.15 10.32 35.72
C GLY A 141 21.19 8.93 35.08
N GLY A 142 21.25 7.90 35.93
CA GLY A 142 21.46 6.49 35.54
C GLY A 142 20.34 5.89 34.69
N GLU A 143 19.15 6.51 34.68
CA GLU A 143 18.06 6.13 33.80
C GLU A 143 18.46 6.15 32.31
N ARG A 144 19.41 7.02 31.92
CA ARG A 144 19.95 7.12 30.54
C ARG A 144 21.01 6.09 30.19
N LEU A 145 21.47 5.25 31.13
CA LEU A 145 22.40 4.17 30.80
C LEU A 145 21.78 3.18 29.82
N PHE A 146 20.48 2.94 29.97
CA PHE A 146 19.64 2.24 29.01
C PHE A 146 18.24 2.87 29.06
N ASP A 147 17.78 3.47 27.99
CA ASP A 147 16.39 3.86 27.87
C ASP A 147 15.61 2.62 27.43
N ILE A 148 14.99 1.91 28.38
CA ILE A 148 14.22 0.69 28.09
C ILE A 148 13.19 0.95 26.98
N GLY A 149 12.61 2.15 26.91
CA GLY A 149 11.63 2.48 25.88
C GLY A 149 12.20 2.52 24.45
N SER A 150 13.52 2.56 24.27
CA SER A 150 14.19 2.57 22.96
C SER A 150 15.15 1.39 22.78
N ASP A 151 15.94 1.05 23.80
CA ASP A 151 16.93 -0.02 23.77
C ASP A 151 16.33 -1.44 23.77
N ILE A 152 15.08 -1.59 24.22
CA ILE A 152 14.41 -2.90 24.22
C ILE A 152 14.09 -3.39 22.81
N LEU A 153 13.86 -2.50 21.84
CA LEU A 153 13.45 -2.89 20.50
C LEU A 153 14.60 -3.51 19.69
N PRO A 154 15.82 -2.94 19.65
CA PRO A 154 16.98 -3.62 19.07
C PRO A 154 17.24 -4.99 19.70
N PHE A 155 17.02 -5.13 21.02
CA PHE A 155 17.18 -6.40 21.72
C PHE A 155 16.11 -7.43 21.32
N LEU A 156 14.84 -7.01 21.22
CA LEU A 156 13.77 -7.87 20.74
C LEU A 156 13.96 -8.25 19.26
N HIS A 157 14.57 -7.39 18.46
CA HIS A 157 14.81 -7.66 17.05
C HIS A 157 15.89 -8.71 16.81
N ASP A 158 17.04 -8.57 17.50
CA ASP A 158 18.16 -9.50 17.40
C ASP A 158 18.85 -9.62 18.77
N PRO A 159 18.34 -10.49 19.67
CA PRO A 159 18.86 -10.57 21.03
C PRO A 159 20.32 -11.05 21.06
N VAL A 160 20.70 -11.94 20.15
CA VAL A 160 22.07 -12.48 20.08
C VAL A 160 23.04 -11.43 19.56
N GLY A 161 22.73 -10.79 18.43
CA GLY A 161 23.57 -9.72 17.87
C GLY A 161 23.61 -8.48 18.75
N PHE A 162 22.52 -8.15 19.44
CA PHE A 162 22.49 -7.08 20.45
C PHE A 162 23.52 -7.33 21.55
N CYS A 163 23.59 -8.56 22.05
CA CYS A 163 24.56 -8.96 23.07
C CYS A 163 25.99 -9.05 22.50
N ALA A 164 26.17 -9.61 21.30
CA ALA A 164 27.47 -9.82 20.68
C ALA A 164 28.21 -8.50 20.36
N THR A 165 27.46 -7.42 20.10
CA THR A 165 28.01 -6.09 19.79
C THR A 165 28.35 -5.25 21.03
N ARG A 166 28.06 -5.75 22.23
CA ARG A 166 28.23 -5.03 23.50
C ARG A 166 29.14 -5.78 24.46
N ASP A 167 29.65 -5.05 25.45
CA ASP A 167 30.46 -5.65 26.49
C ASP A 167 29.62 -6.47 27.47
N ALA A 168 30.16 -7.54 28.02
CA ALA A 168 29.46 -8.41 28.96
C ALA A 168 28.93 -7.65 30.19
N VAL A 169 29.67 -6.65 30.67
CA VAL A 169 29.25 -5.78 31.79
C VAL A 169 28.02 -4.96 31.42
N VAL A 170 27.97 -4.45 30.18
CA VAL A 170 26.84 -3.68 29.66
C VAL A 170 25.61 -4.58 29.47
N VAL A 171 25.81 -5.78 28.91
CA VAL A 171 24.74 -6.76 28.73
C VAL A 171 24.12 -7.19 30.07
N ALA A 172 24.96 -7.47 31.07
CA ALA A 172 24.49 -7.85 32.40
C ALA A 172 23.63 -6.76 33.06
N ALA A 173 24.09 -5.50 33.01
CA ALA A 173 23.34 -4.36 33.54
C ALA A 173 22.02 -4.12 32.78
N PHE A 174 22.02 -4.34 31.46
CA PHE A 174 20.80 -4.27 30.65
C PHE A 174 19.78 -5.36 31.04
N PHE A 175 20.24 -6.59 31.25
CA PHE A 175 19.38 -7.71 31.65
C PHE A 175 18.78 -7.50 33.04
N GLU A 176 19.58 -7.01 33.99
CA GLU A 176 19.08 -6.62 35.32
C GLU A 176 17.96 -5.59 35.20
N LYS A 177 18.16 -4.56 34.37
CA LYS A 177 17.17 -3.52 34.13
C LYS A 177 15.90 -4.03 33.46
N ILE A 178 16.00 -4.96 32.50
CA ILE A 178 14.82 -5.64 31.93
C ILE A 178 14.09 -6.44 33.02
N ASN A 179 14.80 -7.20 33.85
CA ASN A 179 14.20 -7.99 34.92
C ASN A 179 13.46 -7.09 35.93
N THR A 180 14.05 -5.97 36.33
CA THR A 180 13.37 -4.96 37.15
C THR A 180 12.15 -4.37 36.44
N TRP A 181 12.24 -4.08 35.14
CA TRP A 181 11.12 -3.58 34.35
C TRP A 181 9.97 -4.59 34.23
N LEU A 182 10.28 -5.90 34.19
CA LEU A 182 9.30 -6.97 34.28
C LEU A 182 8.72 -7.14 35.69
N GLY A 183 9.35 -6.54 36.71
CA GLY A 183 8.93 -6.60 38.11
C GLY A 183 9.39 -7.86 38.83
N ARG A 184 10.51 -8.46 38.40
CA ARG A 184 11.09 -9.67 39.00
C ARG A 184 12.55 -9.46 39.41
N GLY A 185 13.07 -10.38 40.23
CA GLY A 185 14.48 -10.42 40.59
C GLY A 185 15.38 -10.71 39.37
N ASN A 186 16.67 -10.45 39.50
CA ASN A 186 17.63 -10.71 38.42
C ASN A 186 17.77 -12.22 38.19
N ILE A 187 17.51 -12.67 36.96
CA ILE A 187 17.58 -14.08 36.54
C ILE A 187 18.60 -14.19 35.39
N SER A 188 19.55 -15.09 35.55
CA SER A 188 20.51 -15.43 34.49
C SER A 188 19.85 -16.40 33.50
N GLN A 189 19.73 -15.99 32.24
CA GLN A 189 19.17 -16.82 31.18
C GLN A 189 19.66 -16.36 29.79
N PRO A 190 19.51 -17.20 28.75
CA PRO A 190 19.92 -16.83 27.40
C PRO A 190 19.17 -15.59 26.87
N PRO A 191 19.83 -14.75 26.05
CA PRO A 191 19.24 -13.54 25.47
C PRO A 191 17.89 -13.79 24.78
N GLU A 192 17.79 -14.86 24.01
CA GLU A 192 16.62 -15.23 23.22
C GLU A 192 15.42 -15.58 24.11
N ILE A 193 15.68 -16.27 25.22
CA ILE A 193 14.66 -16.64 26.20
C ILE A 193 14.14 -15.38 26.90
N LEU A 194 15.03 -14.48 27.32
CA LEU A 194 14.62 -13.20 27.92
C LEU A 194 13.82 -12.35 26.94
N ALA A 195 14.26 -12.24 25.69
CA ALA A 195 13.55 -11.50 24.65
C ALA A 195 12.15 -12.06 24.40
N LYS A 196 12.03 -13.39 24.35
CA LYS A 196 10.74 -14.07 24.21
C LYS A 196 9.79 -13.77 25.37
N GLU A 197 10.26 -13.88 26.61
CA GLU A 197 9.44 -13.57 27.79
C GLU A 197 8.99 -12.10 27.81
N VAL A 198 9.88 -11.18 27.41
CA VAL A 198 9.53 -9.75 27.27
C VAL A 198 8.44 -9.57 26.21
N ALA A 199 8.60 -10.19 25.04
CA ALA A 199 7.61 -10.13 23.97
C ALA A 199 6.26 -10.69 24.42
N GLU A 200 6.24 -11.83 25.10
CA GLU A 200 5.04 -12.47 25.66
C GLU A 200 4.32 -11.56 26.67
N GLN A 201 5.06 -10.85 27.53
CA GLN A 201 4.46 -9.90 28.47
C GLN A 201 3.84 -8.70 27.76
N ILE A 202 4.50 -8.18 26.73
CA ILE A 202 3.99 -7.05 25.93
C ILE A 202 2.72 -7.48 25.17
N LEU A 203 2.83 -8.54 24.38
CA LEU A 203 1.77 -9.08 23.53
C LEU A 203 0.59 -9.62 24.35
N GLY A 204 0.86 -10.38 25.40
CA GLY A 204 -0.16 -10.87 26.33
C GLY A 204 -0.92 -9.74 27.01
N SER A 205 -0.27 -8.61 27.32
CA SER A 205 -0.96 -7.46 27.90
C SER A 205 -2.04 -6.88 26.97
N LEU A 206 -1.86 -6.95 25.65
CA LEU A 206 -2.84 -6.49 24.67
C LEU A 206 -4.10 -7.36 24.70
N LEU A 207 -3.97 -8.65 24.98
CA LEU A 207 -5.08 -9.60 25.05
C LEU A 207 -6.01 -9.37 26.25
N THR A 208 -5.51 -8.72 27.31
CA THR A 208 -6.31 -8.42 28.52
C THR A 208 -7.20 -7.18 28.41
N GLY A 209 -7.09 -6.41 27.32
CA GLY A 209 -7.91 -5.21 27.08
C GLY A 209 -7.52 -3.93 27.79
N LYS A 210 -6.68 -4.04 28.83
CA LYS A 210 -6.12 -2.89 29.56
C LYS A 210 -4.59 -3.02 29.59
N PRO A 211 -3.91 -2.86 28.44
CA PRO A 211 -2.47 -2.98 28.40
C PRO A 211 -1.84 -1.94 29.31
N LYS A 212 -0.88 -2.38 30.14
CA LYS A 212 -0.13 -1.47 31.01
C LYS A 212 0.63 -0.48 30.14
N LYS A 213 0.61 0.81 30.50
CA LYS A 213 1.23 1.91 29.73
C LYS A 213 2.66 1.58 29.26
N LYS A 214 3.49 1.05 30.17
CA LYS A 214 4.88 0.67 29.86
C LYS A 214 5.02 -0.34 28.71
N TYR A 215 4.09 -1.29 28.57
CA TYR A 215 4.09 -2.29 27.50
C TYR A 215 3.51 -1.71 26.21
N LEU A 216 2.44 -0.93 26.33
CA LEU A 216 1.80 -0.28 25.19
C LEU A 216 2.75 0.71 24.49
N ASP A 217 3.53 1.47 25.26
CA ASP A 217 4.48 2.45 24.71
C ASP A 217 5.60 1.76 23.90
N VAL A 218 6.06 0.59 24.35
CA VAL A 218 7.04 -0.24 23.61
C VAL A 218 6.40 -0.84 22.36
N TYR A 219 5.20 -1.42 22.47
CA TYR A 219 4.48 -2.00 21.33
C TYR A 219 4.26 -0.99 20.21
N LYS A 220 3.80 0.23 20.53
CA LYS A 220 3.58 1.29 19.53
C LYS A 220 4.86 1.61 18.77
N LYS A 221 5.97 1.84 19.49
CA LYS A 221 7.28 2.09 18.87
C LYS A 221 7.77 0.91 18.03
N TRP A 222 7.46 -0.32 18.45
CA TRP A 222 7.79 -1.52 17.69
C TRP A 222 7.03 -1.56 16.37
N GLY A 223 5.72 -1.32 16.39
CA GLY A 223 4.86 -1.28 15.21
C GLY A 223 5.17 -0.11 14.26
N ASP A 224 5.65 1.02 14.78
CA ASP A 224 6.04 2.19 13.97
C ASP A 224 7.42 2.01 13.29
N SER A 225 8.19 0.97 13.66
CA SER A 225 9.55 0.74 13.16
C SER A 225 9.58 -0.24 11.99
N LYS A 226 9.70 0.26 10.76
CA LYS A 226 9.88 -0.59 9.55
C LYS A 226 11.06 -1.56 9.65
N ALA A 227 12.14 -1.15 10.32
CA ALA A 227 13.32 -2.00 10.48
C ALA A 227 13.07 -3.21 11.39
N MET A 228 12.11 -3.10 12.32
CA MET A 228 11.86 -4.09 13.37
C MET A 228 10.48 -4.75 13.26
N GLU A 229 9.68 -4.39 12.26
CA GLU A 229 8.36 -4.96 11.98
C GLU A 229 8.43 -6.48 11.80
N GLY A 230 9.47 -6.97 11.11
CA GLY A 230 9.66 -8.41 10.89
C GLY A 230 9.78 -9.22 12.18
N SER A 231 10.47 -8.70 13.21
CA SER A 231 10.57 -9.42 14.49
C SER A 231 9.26 -9.36 15.29
N LEU A 232 8.51 -8.25 15.24
CA LEU A 232 7.18 -8.18 15.85
C LEU A 232 6.26 -9.26 15.29
N LEU A 233 6.21 -9.37 13.95
CA LEU A 233 5.41 -10.40 13.28
C LEU A 233 5.88 -11.81 13.64
N GLY A 234 7.20 -12.04 13.71
CA GLY A 234 7.76 -13.31 14.16
C GLY A 234 7.26 -13.71 15.55
N TYR A 235 7.34 -12.81 16.52
CA TYR A 235 6.79 -13.08 17.86
C TYR A 235 5.29 -13.27 17.85
N CYS A 236 4.53 -12.55 17.02
CA CYS A 236 3.08 -12.74 16.94
C CYS A 236 2.69 -14.13 16.41
N GLN A 237 3.50 -14.70 15.50
CA GLN A 237 3.29 -16.05 14.96
C GLN A 237 3.65 -17.14 15.98
N GLU A 238 4.73 -16.94 16.74
CA GLU A 238 5.16 -17.87 17.79
C GLU A 238 4.33 -17.75 19.07
N HIS A 239 3.71 -16.59 19.31
CA HIS A 239 2.91 -16.36 20.49
C HIS A 239 1.72 -17.34 20.48
N PRO A 240 1.48 -18.06 21.59
CA PRO A 240 0.42 -19.05 21.69
C PRO A 240 -0.97 -18.40 21.77
N VAL A 241 -1.38 -17.63 20.76
CA VAL A 241 -2.76 -17.17 20.53
C VAL A 241 -3.72 -18.35 20.26
N ARG A 242 -3.31 -19.58 20.62
CA ARG A 242 -4.13 -20.76 20.84
C ARG A 242 -4.77 -20.81 22.24
N LEU A 243 -4.41 -19.90 23.15
CA LEU A 243 -5.04 -19.81 24.46
C LEU A 243 -6.47 -19.30 24.28
N GLU A 244 -7.45 -20.09 24.73
CA GLU A 244 -8.84 -19.69 24.84
C GLU A 244 -8.93 -18.30 25.46
N LEU A 245 -9.36 -17.30 24.68
CA LEU A 245 -9.54 -15.94 25.16
C LEU A 245 -10.82 -15.92 26.00
N PRO A 246 -10.75 -15.81 27.34
CA PRO A 246 -11.94 -15.89 28.18
C PRO A 246 -12.92 -14.75 27.87
N GLU A 247 -12.40 -13.61 27.41
CA GLU A 247 -13.16 -12.42 27.05
C GLU A 247 -12.69 -11.88 25.69
N LEU A 248 -13.09 -12.57 24.61
CA LEU A 248 -12.70 -12.29 23.21
C LEU A 248 -12.78 -10.81 22.82
N TRP A 249 -13.88 -10.14 23.16
CA TRP A 249 -14.12 -8.74 22.79
C TRP A 249 -13.48 -7.73 23.75
N LYS A 250 -12.79 -8.18 24.80
CA LYS A 250 -12.02 -7.25 25.63
C LYS A 250 -10.63 -6.97 25.08
N VAL A 251 -10.15 -7.69 24.07
CA VAL A 251 -8.81 -7.49 23.50
C VAL A 251 -8.60 -6.03 23.04
N TYR A 252 -7.39 -5.51 23.23
CA TYR A 252 -7.02 -4.17 22.78
C TYR A 252 -7.16 -4.05 21.27
N ALA A 253 -8.01 -3.13 20.80
CA ALA A 253 -8.42 -3.06 19.40
C ALA A 253 -7.27 -2.90 18.37
N ALA A 254 -6.16 -2.26 18.74
CA ALA A 254 -5.00 -2.13 17.83
C ALA A 254 -3.99 -3.28 17.97
N HIS A 255 -4.43 -4.48 18.35
CA HIS A 255 -3.59 -5.67 18.44
C HIS A 255 -3.01 -6.11 17.07
N PRO A 256 -1.91 -6.88 17.06
CA PRO A 256 -1.29 -7.37 15.82
C PRO A 256 -1.79 -8.76 15.37
N PHE A 257 -2.68 -9.42 16.12
CA PHE A 257 -3.03 -10.83 15.90
C PHE A 257 -4.17 -11.08 14.91
N ASP A 258 -3.88 -11.62 13.72
CA ASP A 258 -4.89 -12.00 12.73
C ASP A 258 -5.87 -13.07 13.23
N LEU A 259 -5.42 -13.97 14.11
CA LEU A 259 -6.28 -15.00 14.71
C LEU A 259 -7.39 -14.40 15.59
N VAL A 260 -7.12 -13.26 16.25
CA VAL A 260 -8.13 -12.54 17.03
C VAL A 260 -9.18 -11.95 16.10
N ASP A 261 -8.76 -11.32 14.99
CA ASP A 261 -9.70 -10.81 13.98
C ASP A 261 -10.59 -11.92 13.42
N LEU A 262 -10.03 -13.09 13.13
CA LEU A 262 -10.79 -14.26 12.69
C LEU A 262 -11.79 -14.75 13.75
N GLN A 263 -11.44 -14.71 15.03
CA GLN A 263 -12.36 -15.08 16.10
C GLN A 263 -13.46 -14.04 16.29
N TRP A 264 -13.13 -12.74 16.22
CA TRP A 264 -14.11 -11.66 16.22
C TRP A 264 -15.10 -11.81 15.06
N LEU A 265 -14.61 -12.11 13.87
CA LEU A 265 -15.46 -12.37 12.71
C LEU A 265 -16.38 -13.58 12.93
N LYS A 266 -15.87 -14.70 13.45
CA LYS A 266 -16.68 -15.90 13.73
C LYS A 266 -17.78 -15.61 14.76
N ASP A 267 -17.45 -14.89 15.83
CA ASP A 267 -18.42 -14.49 16.83
C ASP A 267 -19.44 -13.50 16.26
N LEU A 268 -19.01 -12.55 15.43
CA LEU A 268 -19.89 -11.62 14.73
C LEU A 268 -20.90 -12.37 13.86
N VAL A 269 -20.41 -13.30 13.02
CA VAL A 269 -21.22 -14.16 12.14
C VAL A 269 -22.28 -14.93 12.93
N ALA A 270 -21.91 -15.51 14.07
CA ALA A 270 -22.84 -16.26 14.92
C ALA A 270 -23.95 -15.40 15.55
N HIS A 271 -23.78 -14.08 15.59
CA HIS A 271 -24.71 -13.14 16.26
C HIS A 271 -25.24 -12.03 15.33
N LEU A 272 -25.12 -12.17 13.99
CA LEU A 272 -25.55 -11.13 13.03
C LEU A 272 -27.02 -10.72 13.16
N SER A 273 -27.89 -11.65 13.57
CA SER A 273 -29.31 -11.38 13.79
C SER A 273 -29.62 -10.66 15.11
N ASP A 274 -28.68 -10.64 16.06
CA ASP A 274 -28.84 -9.99 17.37
C ASP A 274 -28.35 -8.53 17.32
N ARG A 275 -29.28 -7.61 17.07
CA ARG A 275 -28.98 -6.18 16.97
C ARG A 275 -28.36 -5.60 18.24
N VAL A 276 -28.68 -6.13 19.42
CA VAL A 276 -28.12 -5.62 20.68
C VAL A 276 -26.65 -6.04 20.77
N SER A 277 -26.37 -7.32 20.54
CA SER A 277 -25.01 -7.86 20.51
C SER A 277 -24.12 -7.14 19.49
N ILE A 278 -24.63 -6.88 18.28
CA ILE A 278 -23.90 -6.12 17.25
C ILE A 278 -23.62 -4.70 17.72
N LYS A 279 -24.63 -3.99 18.24
CA LYS A 279 -24.47 -2.59 18.70
C LYS A 279 -23.42 -2.47 19.80
N ASP A 280 -23.36 -3.44 20.71
CA ASP A 280 -22.37 -3.46 21.80
C ASP A 280 -20.93 -3.65 21.28
N LYS A 281 -20.75 -4.32 20.13
CA LYS A 281 -19.45 -4.59 19.51
C LYS A 281 -18.97 -3.48 18.57
N LEU A 282 -19.86 -2.68 17.99
CA LEU A 282 -19.52 -1.60 17.05
C LEU A 282 -18.40 -0.65 17.53
N PRO A 283 -18.37 -0.17 18.80
CA PRO A 283 -17.30 0.72 19.26
C PRO A 283 -15.90 0.11 19.12
N LEU A 284 -15.78 -1.20 19.36
CA LEU A 284 -14.51 -1.92 19.23
C LEU A 284 -14.12 -2.16 17.77
N ILE A 285 -15.10 -2.47 16.91
CA ILE A 285 -14.87 -2.61 15.46
C ILE A 285 -14.41 -1.27 14.87
N HIS A 286 -15.01 -0.14 15.28
CA HIS A 286 -14.53 1.20 14.92
C HIS A 286 -13.11 1.46 15.39
N ALA A 287 -12.80 1.14 16.65
CA ALA A 287 -11.45 1.29 17.18
C ALA A 287 -10.43 0.42 16.41
N ARG A 288 -10.85 -0.79 16.00
CA ARG A 288 -10.05 -1.71 15.19
C ARG A 288 -9.78 -1.15 13.81
N PHE A 289 -10.80 -0.68 13.10
CA PHE A 289 -10.69 -0.08 11.77
C PHE A 289 -9.82 1.19 11.75
N ARG A 290 -9.77 1.94 12.85
CA ARG A 290 -8.88 3.11 12.98
C ARG A 290 -7.40 2.74 13.10
N SER A 291 -7.08 1.54 13.60
CA SER A 291 -5.71 1.06 13.73
C SER A 291 -5.08 0.72 12.37
N SER A 292 -3.76 0.85 12.23
CA SER A 292 -3.06 0.54 10.97
C SER A 292 -3.28 -0.92 10.55
N HIS A 293 -3.03 -1.86 11.47
CA HIS A 293 -3.22 -3.30 11.21
C HIS A 293 -4.67 -3.63 10.87
N GLY A 294 -5.64 -3.18 11.67
CA GLY A 294 -7.06 -3.44 11.42
C GLY A 294 -7.59 -2.80 10.13
N ARG A 295 -7.09 -1.62 9.73
CA ARG A 295 -7.48 -0.99 8.46
C ARG A 295 -7.01 -1.77 7.24
N GLN A 296 -5.86 -2.42 7.33
CA GLN A 296 -5.26 -3.16 6.22
C GLN A 296 -5.63 -4.64 6.23
N TRP A 297 -6.11 -5.15 7.37
CA TRP A 297 -6.46 -6.56 7.53
C TRP A 297 -7.46 -7.02 6.45
N ARG A 298 -7.07 -8.05 5.71
CA ARG A 298 -7.83 -8.65 4.59
C ARG A 298 -8.40 -7.59 3.64
N LYS A 299 -7.52 -6.75 3.08
CA LYS A 299 -7.86 -5.68 2.12
C LYS A 299 -8.91 -4.68 2.65
N GLY A 300 -8.91 -4.42 3.97
CA GLY A 300 -9.83 -3.46 4.59
C GLY A 300 -11.22 -4.00 4.91
N LEU A 301 -11.35 -5.32 5.07
CA LEU A 301 -12.59 -6.02 5.37
C LEU A 301 -13.40 -5.40 6.53
N TRP A 302 -12.76 -4.92 7.60
CA TRP A 302 -13.47 -4.27 8.72
C TRP A 302 -14.27 -3.05 8.29
N GLY A 303 -13.81 -2.29 7.30
CA GLY A 303 -14.55 -1.16 6.74
C GLY A 303 -15.82 -1.62 6.00
N HIS A 304 -15.72 -2.71 5.24
CA HIS A 304 -16.88 -3.31 4.56
C HIS A 304 -17.88 -3.90 5.56
N LEU A 305 -17.41 -4.53 6.63
CA LEU A 305 -18.27 -5.03 7.70
C LEU A 305 -19.04 -3.90 8.38
N LEU A 306 -18.36 -2.80 8.74
CA LEU A 306 -19.03 -1.61 9.30
C LEU A 306 -20.09 -1.07 8.34
N GLN A 307 -19.80 -1.00 7.03
CA GLN A 307 -20.75 -0.55 6.02
C GLN A 307 -22.04 -1.38 5.98
N LEU A 308 -21.98 -2.69 6.23
CA LEU A 308 -23.17 -3.55 6.34
C LEU A 308 -23.88 -3.39 7.69
N LEU A 309 -23.13 -3.46 8.80
CA LEU A 309 -23.69 -3.48 10.15
C LEU A 309 -24.35 -2.15 10.55
N GLU A 310 -23.90 -1.04 9.98
CA GLU A 310 -24.38 0.31 10.29
C GLU A 310 -25.39 0.84 9.26
N PHE A 311 -25.73 0.04 8.23
CA PHE A 311 -26.63 0.50 7.18
C PHE A 311 -28.04 0.74 7.73
N ASP A 312 -28.51 1.98 7.61
CA ASP A 312 -29.82 2.40 8.12
C ASP A 312 -30.94 2.18 7.09
N THR A 313 -31.67 1.08 7.24
CA THR A 313 -32.81 0.76 6.38
C THR A 313 -34.02 1.67 6.62
N SER A 314 -34.03 2.55 7.63
CA SER A 314 -35.20 3.37 7.96
C SER A 314 -35.52 4.40 6.87
N ARG A 315 -34.49 4.90 6.16
CA ARG A 315 -34.60 5.88 5.07
C ARG A 315 -35.36 5.35 3.86
N ILE A 316 -35.32 4.02 3.63
CA ILE A 316 -36.03 3.36 2.53
C ILE A 316 -37.53 3.62 2.58
N LYS A 317 -38.10 3.81 3.78
CA LYS A 317 -39.54 4.10 3.96
C LYS A 317 -39.98 5.37 3.23
N GLY A 318 -39.08 6.35 3.13
CA GLY A 318 -39.34 7.64 2.48
C GLY A 318 -39.41 7.58 0.96
N ILE A 319 -38.92 6.51 0.34
CA ILE A 319 -38.92 6.36 -1.12
C ILE A 319 -40.36 6.23 -1.62
N ALA A 320 -40.76 7.19 -2.45
CA ALA A 320 -42.10 7.36 -2.99
C ALA A 320 -42.15 7.38 -4.53
N SER A 321 -41.01 7.29 -5.21
CA SER A 321 -40.92 7.22 -6.67
C SER A 321 -39.71 6.38 -7.12
N LEU A 322 -39.69 6.04 -8.42
CA LEU A 322 -38.55 5.34 -9.02
C LEU A 322 -37.29 6.21 -9.11
N GLU A 323 -37.44 7.52 -9.31
CA GLU A 323 -36.32 8.47 -9.33
C GLU A 323 -35.65 8.56 -7.94
N GLU A 324 -36.46 8.62 -6.88
CA GLU A 324 -35.96 8.57 -5.50
C GLU A 324 -35.28 7.24 -5.20
N ALA A 325 -35.83 6.12 -5.69
CA ALA A 325 -35.21 4.80 -5.54
C ALA A 325 -33.86 4.72 -6.25
N THR A 326 -33.77 5.26 -7.47
CA THR A 326 -32.54 5.31 -8.28
C THR A 326 -31.48 6.19 -7.60
N THR A 327 -31.89 7.34 -7.09
CA THR A 327 -31.02 8.25 -6.32
C THR A 327 -30.52 7.57 -5.05
N PHE A 328 -31.40 6.90 -4.30
CA PHE A 328 -31.02 6.17 -3.10
C PHE A 328 -30.03 5.03 -3.41
N TYR A 329 -30.23 4.31 -4.52
CA TYR A 329 -29.30 3.28 -4.95
C TYR A 329 -27.90 3.85 -5.22
N THR A 330 -27.84 4.89 -6.05
CA THR A 330 -26.59 5.49 -6.54
C THR A 330 -25.82 6.30 -5.49
N THR A 331 -26.46 6.66 -4.36
CA THR A 331 -25.85 7.42 -3.27
C THR A 331 -25.60 6.62 -2.00
N GLU A 332 -26.47 5.65 -1.68
CA GLU A 332 -26.42 4.89 -0.44
C GLU A 332 -26.27 3.37 -0.68
N LEU A 333 -27.21 2.73 -1.40
CA LEU A 333 -27.31 1.26 -1.43
C LEU A 333 -26.16 0.56 -2.16
N TYR A 334 -25.58 1.16 -3.20
CA TYR A 334 -24.45 0.56 -3.93
C TYR A 334 -23.25 0.20 -3.02
N ARG A 335 -23.11 0.90 -1.87
CA ARG A 335 -22.06 0.63 -0.88
C ARG A 335 -22.30 -0.67 -0.12
N VAL A 336 -23.57 -1.04 0.07
CA VAL A 336 -23.99 -2.32 0.65
C VAL A 336 -23.64 -3.46 -0.32
N ASP A 337 -23.94 -3.28 -1.62
CA ASP A 337 -23.55 -4.22 -2.68
C ASP A 337 -22.02 -4.38 -2.76
N THR A 338 -21.29 -3.27 -2.66
CA THR A 338 -19.82 -3.28 -2.59
C THR A 338 -19.32 -4.10 -1.41
N ALA A 339 -19.89 -3.88 -0.22
CA ALA A 339 -19.43 -4.51 0.99
C ALA A 339 -19.68 -6.03 1.01
N ILE A 340 -20.85 -6.49 0.56
CA ILE A 340 -21.13 -7.94 0.48
C ILE A 340 -20.22 -8.63 -0.55
N ARG A 341 -19.91 -7.97 -1.68
CA ARG A 341 -18.98 -8.49 -2.69
C ARG A 341 -17.57 -8.66 -2.13
N SER A 342 -17.07 -7.71 -1.33
CA SER A 342 -15.77 -7.85 -0.67
C SER A 342 -15.73 -9.05 0.28
N ILE A 343 -16.83 -9.37 0.97
CA ILE A 343 -16.92 -10.57 1.82
C ILE A 343 -16.89 -11.84 0.97
N TYR A 344 -17.62 -11.87 -0.15
CA TYR A 344 -17.61 -13.01 -1.06
C TYR A 344 -16.23 -13.24 -1.72
N GLU A 345 -15.52 -12.16 -2.07
CA GLU A 345 -14.16 -12.22 -2.61
C GLU A 345 -13.20 -12.88 -1.60
N GLU A 346 -13.23 -12.41 -0.34
CA GLU A 346 -12.29 -12.80 0.70
C GLU A 346 -12.53 -14.21 1.25
N PHE A 347 -13.80 -14.57 1.48
CA PHE A 347 -14.20 -15.84 2.09
C PHE A 347 -14.72 -16.86 1.10
N TRP A 348 -14.36 -16.74 -0.18
CA TRP A 348 -14.79 -17.66 -1.22
C TRP A 348 -14.65 -19.14 -0.79
N GLY A 349 -15.77 -19.86 -0.76
CA GLY A 349 -15.85 -21.27 -0.37
C GLY A 349 -16.00 -21.55 1.13
N ASP A 350 -15.96 -20.52 1.99
CA ASP A 350 -16.30 -20.64 3.41
C ASP A 350 -17.78 -20.30 3.64
N GLU A 351 -18.62 -21.29 3.41
CA GLU A 351 -20.08 -21.18 3.57
C GLU A 351 -20.49 -20.72 4.96
N LYS A 352 -19.72 -21.06 6.00
CA LYS A 352 -20.02 -20.67 7.39
C LYS A 352 -19.94 -19.16 7.60
N VAL A 353 -19.13 -18.46 6.82
CA VAL A 353 -19.04 -16.99 6.83
C VAL A 353 -19.98 -16.39 5.79
N ILE A 354 -19.98 -16.91 4.56
CA ILE A 354 -20.72 -16.33 3.44
C ILE A 354 -22.23 -16.37 3.67
N ARG A 355 -22.80 -17.52 4.07
CA ARG A 355 -24.26 -17.72 4.14
C ARG A 355 -24.92 -16.76 5.15
N PRO A 356 -24.43 -16.60 6.39
CA PRO A 356 -25.01 -15.63 7.32
C PRO A 356 -24.96 -14.18 6.84
N PHE A 357 -23.85 -13.75 6.22
CA PHE A 357 -23.76 -12.39 5.65
C PHE A 357 -24.66 -12.20 4.43
N GLN A 358 -24.85 -13.24 3.60
CA GLN A 358 -25.77 -13.22 2.49
C GLN A 358 -27.22 -13.06 2.96
N GLU A 359 -27.64 -13.81 3.98
CA GLU A 359 -28.97 -13.68 4.57
C GLU A 359 -29.17 -12.29 5.19
N TYR A 360 -28.16 -11.79 5.90
CA TYR A 360 -28.17 -10.44 6.45
C TYR A 360 -28.30 -9.37 5.35
N TYR A 361 -27.49 -9.46 4.29
CA TYR A 361 -27.58 -8.58 3.11
C TYR A 361 -28.97 -8.61 2.48
N ASN A 362 -29.56 -9.80 2.30
CA ASN A 362 -30.91 -9.94 1.76
C ASN A 362 -31.94 -9.22 2.64
N GLN A 363 -31.80 -9.25 3.97
CA GLN A 363 -32.68 -8.50 4.88
C GLN A 363 -32.54 -6.98 4.72
N LEU A 364 -31.33 -6.48 4.45
CA LEU A 364 -31.08 -5.06 4.22
C LEU A 364 -31.67 -4.57 2.89
N VAL A 365 -31.54 -5.37 1.83
CA VAL A 365 -31.90 -4.98 0.46
C VAL A 365 -33.38 -5.27 0.13
N SER A 366 -34.01 -6.25 0.78
CA SER A 366 -35.42 -6.62 0.51
C SER A 366 -36.42 -5.45 0.63
N PRO A 367 -36.38 -4.58 1.66
CA PRO A 367 -37.26 -3.42 1.75
C PRO A 367 -37.06 -2.44 0.58
N PHE A 368 -35.81 -2.28 0.12
CA PHE A 368 -35.52 -1.44 -1.04
C PHE A 368 -36.09 -2.05 -2.31
N LEU A 369 -35.88 -3.35 -2.56
CA LEU A 369 -36.42 -4.03 -3.74
C LEU A 369 -37.94 -3.96 -3.78
N HIS A 370 -38.62 -4.06 -2.63
CA HIS A 370 -40.06 -3.87 -2.57
C HIS A 370 -40.48 -2.49 -3.09
N LYS A 371 -39.79 -1.42 -2.66
CA LYS A 371 -40.03 -0.05 -3.16
C LYS A 371 -39.68 0.11 -4.64
N TRP A 372 -38.53 -0.43 -5.07
CA TRP A 372 -38.10 -0.43 -6.46
C TRP A 372 -39.18 -1.04 -7.38
N PHE A 373 -39.67 -2.24 -7.05
CA PHE A 373 -40.69 -2.92 -7.83
C PHE A 373 -42.09 -2.34 -7.68
N GLN A 374 -42.38 -1.64 -6.58
CA GLN A 374 -43.64 -0.91 -6.40
C GLN A 374 -43.78 0.22 -7.43
N TYR A 375 -42.69 0.91 -7.78
CA TYR A 375 -42.69 2.05 -8.71
C TYR A 375 -42.11 1.70 -10.10
N PHE A 376 -41.92 0.41 -10.40
CA PHE A 376 -41.19 0.00 -11.59
C PHE A 376 -41.93 0.26 -12.92
N ASP A 377 -43.26 0.44 -12.89
CA ASP A 377 -44.04 0.79 -14.09
C ASP A 377 -43.58 2.12 -14.73
N ASP A 378 -42.96 2.99 -13.93
CA ASP A 378 -42.37 4.26 -14.37
C ASP A 378 -40.97 4.09 -15.00
N TYR A 379 -40.41 2.88 -15.01
CA TYR A 379 -39.06 2.63 -15.52
C TYR A 379 -38.95 2.95 -17.02
N ARG A 380 -37.94 3.74 -17.38
CA ARG A 380 -37.60 4.07 -18.77
C ARG A 380 -36.10 3.93 -18.95
N GLU A 381 -35.70 3.27 -20.02
CA GLU A 381 -34.31 3.27 -20.47
C GLU A 381 -33.95 4.65 -21.03
N ASN A 382 -32.69 5.05 -20.87
CA ASN A 382 -32.16 6.30 -21.42
C ASN A 382 -30.76 6.10 -22.01
N GLN A 383 -30.50 4.92 -22.58
CA GLN A 383 -29.20 4.56 -23.16
C GLN A 383 -29.22 4.48 -24.69
N LYS A 384 -30.41 4.48 -25.31
CA LYS A 384 -30.56 4.39 -26.76
C LYS A 384 -29.85 5.54 -27.48
N GLY A 385 -28.92 5.21 -28.39
CA GLY A 385 -28.13 6.18 -29.14
C GLY A 385 -27.15 7.00 -28.28
N LEU A 386 -26.89 6.59 -27.04
CA LEU A 386 -26.10 7.37 -26.08
C LEU A 386 -24.69 7.67 -26.58
N LEU A 387 -24.05 6.72 -27.28
CA LEU A 387 -22.72 6.94 -27.83
C LEU A 387 -22.73 7.98 -28.95
N ILE A 388 -23.77 7.99 -29.79
CA ILE A 388 -23.95 8.99 -30.85
C ILE A 388 -24.12 10.38 -30.25
N GLU A 389 -25.00 10.51 -29.24
CA GLU A 389 -25.23 11.76 -28.52
C GLU A 389 -23.95 12.28 -27.88
N ARG A 390 -23.20 11.40 -27.20
CA ARG A 390 -21.99 11.79 -26.49
C ARG A 390 -20.87 12.22 -27.42
N ILE A 391 -20.66 11.51 -28.52
CA ILE A 391 -19.66 11.88 -29.53
C ILE A 391 -19.99 13.23 -30.16
N ARG A 392 -21.26 13.46 -30.54
CA ARG A 392 -21.69 14.73 -31.16
C ARG A 392 -21.58 15.94 -30.23
N SER A 393 -21.67 15.73 -28.91
CA SER A 393 -21.60 16.78 -27.88
C SER A 393 -20.19 17.00 -27.31
N ALA A 394 -19.22 16.14 -27.64
CA ALA A 394 -17.86 16.23 -27.12
C ALA A 394 -17.15 17.52 -27.56
N GLN A 395 -16.45 18.15 -26.62
CA GLN A 395 -15.63 19.35 -26.88
C GLN A 395 -14.16 18.96 -27.04
N GLY A 396 -13.82 18.45 -28.23
CA GLY A 396 -12.48 17.96 -28.55
C GLY A 396 -12.47 16.44 -28.70
N ARG A 397 -11.29 15.84 -28.48
CA ARG A 397 -11.08 14.41 -28.57
C ARG A 397 -11.66 13.71 -27.36
N ILE A 398 -12.39 12.63 -27.60
CA ILE A 398 -13.06 11.85 -26.58
C ILE A 398 -12.67 10.38 -26.69
N ALA A 399 -12.35 9.77 -25.55
CA ALA A 399 -12.27 8.31 -25.47
C ALA A 399 -13.50 7.78 -24.73
N ILE A 400 -14.08 6.69 -25.20
CA ILE A 400 -15.23 6.05 -24.57
C ILE A 400 -14.89 4.59 -24.30
N ILE A 401 -14.84 4.22 -23.03
CA ILE A 401 -14.69 2.86 -22.55
C ILE A 401 -16.10 2.28 -22.37
N VAL A 402 -16.41 1.24 -23.14
CA VAL A 402 -17.67 0.50 -23.05
C VAL A 402 -17.39 -0.88 -22.44
N GLY A 403 -17.82 -1.06 -21.20
CA GLY A 403 -17.75 -2.32 -20.49
C GLY A 403 -18.88 -3.28 -20.85
N ASP A 404 -18.57 -4.57 -20.81
CA ASP A 404 -19.53 -5.67 -20.79
C ASP A 404 -19.71 -6.11 -19.33
N GLY A 405 -20.85 -5.76 -18.72
CA GLY A 405 -21.15 -6.13 -17.33
C GLY A 405 -20.45 -5.29 -16.23
N ILE A 406 -20.00 -4.06 -16.52
CA ILE A 406 -19.52 -3.13 -15.48
C ILE A 406 -20.72 -2.54 -14.71
N SER A 407 -20.98 -3.05 -13.52
CA SER A 407 -22.04 -2.54 -12.65
C SER A 407 -21.66 -1.19 -11.99
N TYR A 408 -22.66 -0.40 -11.60
CA TYR A 408 -22.44 0.96 -11.06
C TYR A 408 -21.49 0.98 -9.86
N GLU A 409 -21.59 0.05 -8.92
CA GLU A 409 -20.71 -0.03 -7.76
C GLU A 409 -19.24 -0.34 -8.11
N ILE A 410 -18.98 -1.11 -9.18
CA ILE A 410 -17.61 -1.36 -9.66
C ILE A 410 -17.03 -0.07 -10.21
N SER A 411 -17.84 0.69 -10.96
CA SER A 411 -17.41 1.99 -11.47
C SER A 411 -17.08 2.96 -10.34
N GLN A 412 -17.82 2.93 -9.22
CA GLN A 412 -17.49 3.73 -8.04
C GLN A 412 -16.13 3.34 -7.45
N ARG A 413 -15.79 2.04 -7.42
CA ARG A 413 -14.46 1.58 -7.00
C ARG A 413 -13.35 2.02 -7.96
N VAL A 414 -13.63 2.08 -9.27
CA VAL A 414 -12.71 2.66 -10.26
C VAL A 414 -12.48 4.14 -9.96
N THR A 415 -13.55 4.92 -9.75
CA THR A 415 -13.40 6.37 -9.45
C THR A 415 -12.59 6.63 -8.20
N ALA A 416 -12.70 5.78 -7.17
CA ALA A 416 -11.91 5.89 -5.94
C ALA A 416 -10.40 5.63 -6.13
N LYS A 417 -9.99 5.05 -7.26
CA LYS A 417 -8.59 4.81 -7.63
C LYS A 417 -8.03 5.88 -8.58
N ILE A 418 -8.87 6.76 -9.09
CA ILE A 418 -8.47 7.86 -9.98
C ILE A 418 -7.73 8.93 -9.17
N SER A 419 -6.72 9.55 -9.79
CA SER A 419 -5.96 10.65 -9.19
C SER A 419 -6.86 11.85 -8.87
N ASP A 420 -6.65 12.49 -7.72
CA ASP A 420 -7.34 13.73 -7.31
C ASP A 420 -7.19 14.90 -8.31
N THR A 421 -6.24 14.82 -9.24
CA THR A 421 -6.04 15.82 -10.31
C THR A 421 -7.08 15.71 -11.44
N ILE A 422 -7.75 14.58 -11.55
CA ILE A 422 -8.77 14.30 -12.55
C ILE A 422 -10.14 14.62 -11.95
N LYS A 423 -10.87 15.50 -12.62
CA LYS A 423 -12.28 15.78 -12.35
C LYS A 423 -13.13 14.59 -12.78
N VAL A 424 -13.98 14.12 -11.87
CA VAL A 424 -14.93 13.05 -12.09
C VAL A 424 -16.35 13.62 -12.09
N ASP A 425 -17.06 13.52 -13.20
CA ASP A 425 -18.51 13.73 -13.28
C ASP A 425 -19.22 12.37 -13.24
N ASN A 426 -19.77 12.05 -12.07
CA ASN A 426 -20.28 10.74 -11.75
C ASN A 426 -21.78 10.66 -12.04
N GLN A 427 -22.12 10.28 -13.28
CA GLN A 427 -23.50 10.05 -13.69
C GLN A 427 -23.79 8.56 -13.87
N TYR A 428 -25.07 8.26 -14.06
CA TYR A 428 -25.58 6.93 -14.38
C TYR A 428 -26.55 7.00 -15.55
N ARG A 429 -26.86 5.84 -16.12
CA ARG A 429 -27.96 5.62 -17.07
C ARG A 429 -28.75 4.39 -16.67
N CYS A 430 -29.96 4.29 -17.20
CA CYS A 430 -30.86 3.16 -17.07
C CYS A 430 -30.81 2.38 -18.38
N CYS A 431 -30.36 1.12 -18.32
CA CYS A 431 -30.20 0.31 -19.51
C CYS A 431 -31.54 -0.27 -20.02
N GLY A 432 -31.52 -0.93 -21.17
CA GLY A 432 -32.68 -1.59 -21.74
C GLY A 432 -33.03 -2.89 -21.03
N ILE A 433 -34.26 -3.35 -21.25
CA ILE A 433 -34.76 -4.64 -20.78
C ILE A 433 -35.00 -5.59 -21.98
N PRO A 434 -34.67 -6.89 -21.86
CA PRO A 434 -33.87 -7.51 -20.80
C PRO A 434 -32.43 -6.95 -20.77
N SER A 435 -31.82 -6.95 -19.58
CA SER A 435 -30.46 -6.42 -19.33
C SER A 435 -29.35 -7.37 -19.80
N ILE A 436 -29.37 -7.70 -21.08
CA ILE A 436 -28.41 -8.61 -21.73
C ILE A 436 -27.57 -7.86 -22.75
N THR A 437 -26.36 -8.35 -22.99
CA THR A 437 -25.38 -7.77 -23.90
C THR A 437 -25.94 -7.49 -25.28
N GLU A 438 -26.60 -8.47 -25.90
CA GLU A 438 -27.14 -8.32 -27.27
C GLU A 438 -28.10 -7.12 -27.38
N ASN A 439 -28.99 -6.95 -26.41
CA ASN A 439 -29.98 -5.89 -26.38
C ASN A 439 -29.32 -4.53 -26.09
N ASN A 440 -28.53 -4.47 -25.03
CA ASN A 440 -28.08 -3.20 -24.48
C ASN A 440 -26.88 -2.61 -25.20
N MET A 441 -25.93 -3.43 -25.66
CA MET A 441 -24.90 -2.96 -26.58
C MET A 441 -25.51 -2.48 -27.90
N SER A 442 -26.62 -3.04 -28.36
CA SER A 442 -27.31 -2.50 -29.55
C SER A 442 -27.89 -1.11 -29.28
N LEU A 443 -28.55 -0.92 -28.14
CA LEU A 443 -29.11 0.37 -27.75
C LEU A 443 -28.04 1.43 -27.53
N LEU A 444 -26.89 1.10 -26.93
CA LEU A 444 -25.80 2.07 -26.74
C LEU A 444 -25.28 2.65 -28.06
N TYR A 445 -25.06 1.78 -29.06
CA TYR A 445 -24.44 2.15 -30.34
C TYR A 445 -25.44 2.67 -31.38
N ARG A 446 -26.74 2.41 -31.20
CA ARG A 446 -27.77 2.69 -32.21
C ARG A 446 -28.94 3.47 -31.64
N ASP A 447 -29.42 4.44 -32.40
CA ASP A 447 -30.58 5.27 -32.09
C ASP A 447 -31.89 4.76 -32.74
N ASP A 448 -31.82 3.77 -33.63
CA ASP A 448 -32.97 3.22 -34.37
C ASP A 448 -33.72 2.09 -33.65
N GLY A 449 -33.21 1.63 -32.51
CA GLY A 449 -33.83 0.59 -31.69
C GLY A 449 -33.72 -0.83 -32.25
N VAL A 450 -32.92 -1.06 -33.30
CA VAL A 450 -32.69 -2.41 -33.85
C VAL A 450 -31.69 -3.18 -32.98
N VAL A 451 -32.02 -4.42 -32.64
CA VAL A 451 -31.09 -5.35 -31.96
C VAL A 451 -30.17 -5.98 -33.00
N GLU A 452 -28.88 -5.68 -32.93
CA GLU A 452 -27.84 -6.18 -33.83
C GLU A 452 -26.77 -6.95 -33.04
N PRO A 453 -26.70 -8.28 -33.16
CA PRO A 453 -25.77 -9.10 -32.38
C PRO A 453 -24.31 -8.92 -32.77
N LEU A 454 -24.00 -8.52 -34.01
CA LEU A 454 -22.62 -8.40 -34.47
C LEU A 454 -22.01 -7.05 -34.06
N GLN A 455 -20.96 -7.10 -33.23
CA GLN A 455 -20.20 -5.91 -32.79
C GLN A 455 -19.78 -5.03 -33.96
N SER A 456 -19.17 -5.60 -34.99
CA SER A 456 -18.68 -4.85 -36.16
C SER A 456 -19.77 -4.09 -36.92
N ARG A 457 -21.02 -4.58 -36.91
CA ARG A 457 -22.16 -3.89 -37.53
C ARG A 457 -22.69 -2.75 -36.68
N ARG A 458 -22.63 -2.87 -35.35
CA ARG A 458 -22.95 -1.78 -34.42
C ARG A 458 -21.93 -0.64 -34.55
N GLU A 459 -20.65 -0.98 -34.61
CA GLU A 459 -19.55 -0.05 -34.80
C GLU A 459 -19.64 0.67 -36.16
N ALA A 460 -19.89 -0.08 -37.24
CA ALA A 460 -20.10 0.51 -38.57
C ALA A 460 -21.31 1.46 -38.62
N TYR A 461 -22.40 1.12 -37.91
CA TYR A 461 -23.54 2.02 -37.80
C TYR A 461 -23.17 3.31 -37.06
N LEU A 462 -22.56 3.20 -35.87
CA LEU A 462 -22.11 4.35 -35.09
C LEU A 462 -21.18 5.28 -35.90
N ALA A 463 -20.21 4.69 -36.60
CA ALA A 463 -19.27 5.42 -37.46
C ALA A 463 -19.98 6.17 -38.59
N ALA A 464 -21.04 5.60 -39.17
CA ALA A 464 -21.84 6.27 -40.20
C ALA A 464 -22.72 7.41 -39.66
N GLN A 465 -22.99 7.46 -38.35
CA GLN A 465 -23.83 8.49 -37.73
C GLN A 465 -23.06 9.76 -37.32
N VAL A 466 -21.73 9.75 -37.35
CA VAL A 466 -20.91 10.88 -36.92
C VAL A 466 -19.88 11.26 -37.98
N ALA A 467 -19.49 12.52 -38.03
CA ALA A 467 -18.50 13.02 -39.00
C ALA A 467 -17.05 12.91 -38.51
N MET A 468 -16.84 12.52 -37.25
CA MET A 468 -15.53 12.43 -36.61
C MET A 468 -14.83 11.12 -36.96
N ARG A 469 -13.49 11.11 -37.00
CA ARG A 469 -12.74 9.87 -37.19
C ARG A 469 -12.77 9.05 -35.91
N ILE A 470 -13.41 7.88 -35.96
CA ILE A 470 -13.49 6.93 -34.86
C ILE A 470 -12.55 5.76 -35.11
N GLU A 471 -11.85 5.34 -34.07
CA GLU A 471 -11.15 4.06 -34.01
C GLU A 471 -11.75 3.17 -32.91
N PHE A 472 -11.77 1.86 -33.15
CA PHE A 472 -12.30 0.85 -32.24
C PHE A 472 -11.17 -0.09 -31.82
N VAL A 473 -11.00 -0.31 -30.52
CA VAL A 473 -9.89 -1.11 -29.98
C VAL A 473 -10.33 -1.86 -28.72
N GLN A 474 -9.66 -2.98 -28.38
CA GLN A 474 -9.81 -3.57 -27.05
C GLN A 474 -9.08 -2.69 -26.02
N LEU A 475 -9.64 -2.54 -24.83
CA LEU A 475 -9.10 -1.64 -23.82
C LEU A 475 -7.65 -2.00 -23.43
N GLU A 476 -7.33 -3.29 -23.40
CA GLU A 476 -6.00 -3.82 -23.04
C GLU A 476 -4.94 -3.41 -24.08
N GLU A 477 -5.35 -3.34 -25.35
CA GLU A 477 -4.51 -3.00 -26.50
C GLU A 477 -4.24 -1.50 -26.64
N VAL A 478 -4.99 -0.65 -25.91
CA VAL A 478 -4.80 0.81 -25.91
C VAL A 478 -3.36 1.15 -25.54
N ASN A 479 -2.68 1.83 -26.46
CA ASN A 479 -1.31 2.26 -26.35
C ASN A 479 -1.11 3.63 -27.04
N PHE A 480 0.13 4.09 -27.15
CA PHE A 480 0.45 5.44 -27.66
C PHE A 480 0.06 5.70 -29.12
N GLN A 481 -0.17 4.65 -29.93
CA GLN A 481 -0.55 4.77 -31.35
C GLN A 481 -1.95 5.39 -31.56
N HIS A 482 -2.84 5.26 -30.57
CA HIS A 482 -4.21 5.77 -30.66
C HIS A 482 -4.35 7.24 -30.23
N ALA A 483 -3.25 7.92 -29.91
CA ALA A 483 -3.28 9.26 -29.35
C ALA A 483 -3.68 10.37 -30.34
N GLU A 484 -3.91 10.06 -31.63
CA GLU A 484 -4.20 11.04 -32.68
C GLU A 484 -5.63 11.02 -33.23
N VAL A 485 -6.49 10.09 -32.79
CA VAL A 485 -7.87 9.99 -33.28
C VAL A 485 -8.81 11.00 -32.61
N ASP A 486 -9.87 11.38 -33.33
CA ASP A 486 -10.88 12.30 -32.78
C ASP A 486 -11.73 11.59 -31.72
N VAL A 487 -12.04 10.31 -31.95
CA VAL A 487 -12.81 9.47 -31.05
C VAL A 487 -12.14 8.10 -30.94
N LEU A 488 -11.85 7.66 -29.73
CA LEU A 488 -11.39 6.29 -29.46
C LEU A 488 -12.46 5.54 -28.68
N LEU A 489 -12.98 4.45 -29.24
CA LEU A 489 -13.92 3.57 -28.55
C LEU A 489 -13.19 2.31 -28.11
N CYS A 490 -13.14 2.08 -26.80
CA CYS A 490 -12.45 0.96 -26.17
C CYS A 490 -13.48 -0.03 -25.64
N SER A 491 -13.52 -1.27 -26.14
CA SER A 491 -14.34 -2.32 -25.54
C SER A 491 -13.59 -3.03 -24.42
N CYS A 492 -14.26 -3.25 -23.29
CA CYS A 492 -13.74 -3.98 -22.12
C CYS A 492 -14.68 -5.16 -21.82
N LYS A 493 -14.29 -6.38 -22.19
CA LYS A 493 -15.16 -7.57 -22.10
C LYS A 493 -14.90 -8.43 -20.86
N ASP A 494 -13.84 -8.13 -20.12
CA ASP A 494 -13.29 -9.04 -19.11
C ASP A 494 -14.27 -9.44 -18.00
N ILE A 495 -15.17 -8.54 -17.57
CA ILE A 495 -16.04 -8.84 -16.42
C ILE A 495 -17.05 -9.93 -16.78
N ASP A 496 -17.87 -9.72 -17.81
CA ASP A 496 -18.89 -10.69 -18.22
C ASP A 496 -18.24 -12.02 -18.67
N ASP A 497 -17.21 -11.95 -19.53
CA ASP A 497 -16.50 -13.14 -20.03
C ASP A 497 -15.88 -14.01 -18.92
N ILE A 498 -15.29 -13.39 -17.89
CA ILE A 498 -14.71 -14.10 -16.75
C ILE A 498 -15.82 -14.59 -15.83
N ALA A 499 -16.86 -13.78 -15.60
CA ALA A 499 -17.93 -14.11 -14.67
C ALA A 499 -18.86 -15.21 -15.18
N GLU A 500 -19.16 -15.31 -16.48
CA GLU A 500 -19.89 -16.44 -17.04
C GLU A 500 -19.10 -17.77 -16.83
N LYS A 501 -17.78 -17.74 -17.04
CA LYS A 501 -16.92 -18.93 -16.92
C LYS A 501 -16.66 -19.33 -15.46
N MET A 502 -16.42 -18.35 -14.61
CA MET A 502 -15.91 -18.54 -13.24
C MET A 502 -16.97 -18.31 -12.16
N GLN A 503 -18.13 -17.74 -12.51
CA GLN A 503 -19.21 -17.38 -11.60
C GLN A 503 -18.67 -16.47 -10.49
N HIS A 504 -19.05 -16.70 -9.24
CA HIS A 504 -18.52 -15.92 -8.11
C HIS A 504 -16.98 -15.87 -8.00
N LYS A 505 -16.26 -16.88 -8.53
CA LYS A 505 -14.79 -16.85 -8.48
C LYS A 505 -14.22 -15.68 -9.28
N ALA A 506 -14.99 -15.11 -10.20
CA ALA A 506 -14.62 -13.92 -10.96
C ALA A 506 -14.34 -12.70 -10.07
N LEU A 507 -14.95 -12.62 -8.87
CA LEU A 507 -14.70 -11.53 -7.92
C LEU A 507 -13.21 -11.35 -7.59
N LYS A 508 -12.41 -12.42 -7.63
CA LYS A 508 -10.97 -12.37 -7.38
C LYS A 508 -10.19 -11.55 -8.40
N PHE A 509 -10.74 -11.37 -9.60
CA PHE A 509 -10.10 -10.67 -10.73
C PHE A 509 -10.67 -9.26 -10.93
N ILE A 510 -11.85 -8.95 -10.38
CA ILE A 510 -12.47 -7.63 -10.52
C ILE A 510 -11.55 -6.51 -10.01
N GLY A 511 -10.80 -6.75 -8.93
CA GLY A 511 -9.84 -5.77 -8.42
C GLY A 511 -8.73 -5.41 -9.42
N GLU A 512 -8.30 -6.36 -10.25
CA GLU A 512 -7.31 -6.16 -11.31
C GLU A 512 -7.92 -5.37 -12.48
N ILE A 513 -9.14 -5.70 -12.88
CA ILE A 513 -9.90 -4.98 -13.92
C ILE A 513 -10.14 -3.53 -13.49
N GLU A 514 -10.50 -3.29 -12.24
CA GLU A 514 -10.66 -1.94 -11.70
C GLU A 514 -9.36 -1.12 -11.75
N ASN A 515 -8.21 -1.75 -11.47
CA ASN A 515 -6.91 -1.09 -11.56
C ASN A 515 -6.58 -0.74 -13.01
N MET A 516 -6.82 -1.69 -13.92
CA MET A 516 -6.60 -1.51 -15.36
C MET A 516 -7.48 -0.37 -15.92
N LEU A 517 -8.78 -0.35 -15.57
CA LEU A 517 -9.70 0.73 -15.96
C LEU A 517 -9.19 2.09 -15.46
N ALA A 518 -8.80 2.19 -14.19
CA ALA A 518 -8.28 3.44 -13.63
C ALA A 518 -6.98 3.90 -14.31
N GLU A 519 -6.06 2.97 -14.58
CA GLU A 519 -4.81 3.23 -15.28
C GLU A 519 -5.07 3.71 -16.72
N LYS A 520 -5.94 3.03 -17.47
CA LYS A 520 -6.27 3.39 -18.86
C LYS A 520 -6.99 4.73 -18.95
N VAL A 521 -7.88 5.05 -18.01
CA VAL A 521 -8.49 6.39 -17.92
C VAL A 521 -7.41 7.47 -17.77
N GLY A 522 -6.47 7.29 -16.84
CA GLY A 522 -5.36 8.21 -16.66
C GLY A 522 -4.47 8.30 -17.89
N PHE A 523 -4.13 7.16 -18.50
CA PHE A 523 -3.33 7.08 -19.73
C PHE A 523 -3.97 7.88 -20.88
N LEU A 524 -5.26 7.70 -21.11
CA LEU A 524 -5.98 8.38 -22.20
C LEU A 524 -6.01 9.90 -21.99
N LEU A 525 -6.36 10.37 -20.78
CA LEU A 525 -6.34 11.80 -20.47
C LEU A 525 -4.95 12.42 -20.64
N ASN A 526 -3.92 11.74 -20.11
CA ASN A 526 -2.53 12.18 -20.22
C ASN A 526 -2.00 12.19 -21.66
N ASN A 527 -2.64 11.45 -22.57
CA ASN A 527 -2.33 11.41 -24.00
C ASN A 527 -3.23 12.33 -24.84
N GLY A 528 -3.92 13.28 -24.21
CA GLY A 528 -4.54 14.42 -24.87
C GLY A 528 -5.98 14.19 -25.32
N PHE A 529 -6.65 13.15 -24.83
CA PHE A 529 -8.11 13.10 -24.81
C PHE A 529 -8.63 14.10 -23.77
N GLN A 530 -9.54 14.99 -24.17
CA GLN A 530 -10.11 16.00 -23.28
C GLN A 530 -11.10 15.37 -22.29
N GLU A 531 -11.80 14.33 -22.74
CA GLU A 531 -12.78 13.59 -21.96
C GLU A 531 -12.57 12.09 -22.15
N VAL A 532 -12.65 11.33 -21.04
CA VAL A 532 -12.78 9.87 -21.07
C VAL A 532 -14.11 9.51 -20.45
N VAL A 533 -14.93 8.74 -21.14
CA VAL A 533 -16.24 8.28 -20.63
C VAL A 533 -16.17 6.81 -20.32
N LEU A 534 -16.59 6.40 -19.12
CA LEU A 534 -16.78 5.00 -18.76
C LEU A 534 -18.28 4.69 -18.69
N THR A 535 -18.72 3.73 -19.49
CA THR A 535 -20.09 3.22 -19.45
C THR A 535 -20.14 1.70 -19.60
N SER A 536 -21.34 1.13 -19.46
CA SER A 536 -21.60 -0.30 -19.54
C SER A 536 -22.93 -0.54 -20.23
N ASP A 537 -23.14 -1.73 -20.77
CA ASP A 537 -24.40 -2.17 -21.32
C ASP A 537 -25.38 -2.70 -20.26
N HIS A 538 -24.87 -3.39 -19.25
CA HIS A 538 -25.60 -3.82 -18.07
C HIS A 538 -24.67 -3.93 -16.86
N GLY A 539 -25.26 -4.11 -15.69
CA GLY A 539 -24.58 -4.68 -14.53
C GLY A 539 -25.02 -6.12 -14.30
N PHE A 540 -24.85 -6.62 -13.08
CA PHE A 540 -25.12 -8.02 -12.74
C PHE A 540 -25.47 -8.20 -11.28
N VAL A 541 -26.14 -9.29 -10.97
CA VAL A 541 -26.34 -9.77 -9.59
C VAL A 541 -25.42 -10.94 -9.29
N LEU A 542 -24.94 -10.98 -8.06
CA LEU A 542 -24.36 -12.20 -7.50
C LEU A 542 -25.39 -12.88 -6.62
N THR A 543 -25.75 -14.09 -7.00
CA THR A 543 -26.87 -14.79 -6.35
C THR A 543 -26.51 -15.43 -5.02
N GLY A 544 -25.23 -15.42 -4.64
CA GLY A 544 -24.82 -16.03 -3.38
C GLY A 544 -24.78 -17.56 -3.48
N ILE A 545 -24.64 -18.22 -2.34
CA ILE A 545 -24.88 -19.65 -2.21
C ILE A 545 -26.38 -19.87 -2.41
N LEU A 546 -26.75 -20.68 -3.40
CA LEU A 546 -28.14 -20.97 -3.73
C LEU A 546 -28.49 -22.41 -3.41
N ASP A 547 -29.59 -22.60 -2.68
CA ASP A 547 -30.24 -23.89 -2.55
C ASP A 547 -31.27 -24.07 -3.68
N GLU A 548 -31.73 -25.31 -3.95
CA GLU A 548 -32.75 -25.55 -4.98
C GLU A 548 -34.05 -24.79 -4.70
N SER A 549 -34.39 -24.57 -3.42
CA SER A 549 -35.56 -23.79 -3.00
C SER A 549 -35.43 -22.29 -3.28
N ASP A 550 -34.22 -21.78 -3.53
CA ASP A 550 -34.03 -20.38 -3.90
C ASP A 550 -34.31 -20.11 -5.37
N LYS A 551 -34.37 -21.15 -6.20
CA LYS A 551 -34.60 -21.00 -7.64
C LYS A 551 -36.10 -20.89 -7.92
N ALA A 552 -36.50 -19.83 -8.60
CA ALA A 552 -37.89 -19.62 -8.98
C ALA A 552 -38.29 -20.62 -10.06
N GLU A 553 -39.27 -21.46 -9.76
CA GLU A 553 -39.81 -22.43 -10.71
C GLU A 553 -41.14 -21.92 -11.29
N VAL A 554 -41.16 -21.72 -12.61
CA VAL A 554 -42.33 -21.23 -13.34
C VAL A 554 -42.64 -22.18 -14.50
N GLN A 555 -43.90 -22.59 -14.60
CA GLN A 555 -44.39 -23.48 -15.65
C GLN A 555 -45.27 -22.69 -16.61
N PHE A 556 -44.70 -22.32 -17.76
CA PHE A 556 -45.40 -21.67 -18.86
C PHE A 556 -45.66 -22.66 -19.99
N GLN A 557 -46.70 -22.38 -20.78
CA GLN A 557 -47.17 -23.24 -21.86
C GLN A 557 -46.60 -22.81 -23.21
N GLY A 558 -46.46 -23.76 -24.13
CA GLY A 558 -46.00 -23.53 -25.50
C GLY A 558 -44.48 -23.48 -25.64
N ILE A 559 -44.00 -22.71 -26.61
CA ILE A 559 -42.56 -22.52 -26.85
C ILE A 559 -42.05 -21.49 -25.84
N VAL A 560 -41.14 -21.93 -24.96
CA VAL A 560 -40.59 -21.16 -23.85
C VAL A 560 -39.07 -21.21 -23.91
N SER A 561 -38.43 -20.04 -23.80
CA SER A 561 -36.99 -19.92 -23.59
C SER A 561 -36.73 -19.38 -22.19
N LYS A 562 -36.05 -20.15 -21.34
CA LYS A 562 -35.73 -19.76 -19.97
C LYS A 562 -34.26 -19.33 -19.88
N ALA A 563 -34.04 -18.14 -19.36
CA ALA A 563 -32.75 -17.66 -18.87
C ALA A 563 -32.82 -17.52 -17.35
N GLU A 564 -31.68 -17.32 -16.69
CA GLU A 564 -31.62 -17.21 -15.23
C GLU A 564 -32.43 -16.03 -14.68
N ARG A 565 -32.58 -14.96 -15.45
CA ARG A 565 -33.20 -13.72 -14.97
C ARG A 565 -34.48 -13.32 -15.73
N TYR A 566 -34.80 -14.01 -16.82
CA TYR A 566 -36.01 -13.77 -17.60
C TYR A 566 -36.51 -15.03 -18.32
N ILE A 567 -37.77 -15.04 -18.70
CA ILE A 567 -38.38 -16.12 -19.50
C ILE A 567 -39.08 -15.49 -20.70
N ARG A 568 -38.87 -16.03 -21.90
CA ARG A 568 -39.56 -15.61 -23.14
C ARG A 568 -40.57 -16.64 -23.59
N THR A 569 -41.70 -16.18 -24.12
CA THR A 569 -42.75 -17.05 -24.69
C THR A 569 -43.31 -16.48 -26.00
N THR A 570 -43.81 -17.38 -26.85
CA THR A 570 -44.45 -17.00 -28.12
C THR A 570 -45.88 -16.50 -27.91
N GLY A 571 -46.60 -17.05 -26.93
CA GLY A 571 -47.94 -16.64 -26.53
C GLY A 571 -47.96 -16.05 -25.11
N ARG A 572 -48.94 -15.17 -24.86
CA ARG A 572 -49.17 -14.56 -23.54
C ARG A 572 -49.48 -15.64 -22.49
N GLN A 573 -48.92 -15.49 -21.31
CA GLN A 573 -49.11 -16.39 -20.16
C GLN A 573 -49.97 -15.72 -19.08
N SER A 574 -50.32 -16.49 -18.04
CA SER A 574 -50.93 -15.98 -16.81
C SER A 574 -49.89 -15.96 -15.69
N PRO A 575 -49.06 -14.90 -15.58
CA PRO A 575 -48.01 -14.82 -14.58
C PRO A 575 -48.56 -14.69 -13.15
N SER A 576 -47.80 -15.17 -12.16
CA SER A 576 -48.06 -14.83 -10.75
C SER A 576 -47.79 -13.34 -10.49
N PRO A 577 -48.32 -12.75 -9.39
CA PRO A 577 -48.06 -11.35 -9.04
C PRO A 577 -46.58 -10.99 -8.82
N GLU A 578 -45.75 -12.00 -8.58
CA GLU A 578 -44.30 -11.90 -8.39
C GLU A 578 -43.53 -11.71 -9.70
N LEU A 579 -44.21 -11.82 -10.85
CA LEU A 579 -43.62 -11.62 -12.16
C LEU A 579 -44.12 -10.33 -12.82
N ILE A 580 -43.26 -9.73 -13.63
CA ILE A 580 -43.59 -8.59 -14.50
C ILE A 580 -43.59 -9.10 -15.95
N GLU A 581 -44.64 -8.78 -16.70
CA GLU A 581 -44.82 -9.11 -18.11
C GLU A 581 -44.54 -7.89 -18.98
N TYR A 582 -43.75 -8.07 -20.05
CA TYR A 582 -43.66 -7.11 -21.15
C TYR A 582 -43.97 -7.77 -22.48
N ARG A 583 -44.70 -7.04 -23.33
CA ARG A 583 -44.85 -7.40 -24.74
C ARG A 583 -43.65 -6.86 -25.51
N GLN A 584 -42.76 -7.75 -25.91
CA GLN A 584 -41.52 -7.41 -26.61
C GLN A 584 -41.25 -8.50 -27.66
N GLN A 585 -41.28 -8.10 -28.93
CA GLN A 585 -40.97 -9.02 -30.02
C GLN A 585 -39.45 -9.22 -30.11
N TYR A 586 -39.02 -10.47 -30.08
CA TYR A 586 -37.63 -10.87 -30.32
C TYR A 586 -37.60 -12.26 -30.94
N LYS A 587 -37.11 -12.36 -32.17
CA LYS A 587 -37.21 -13.58 -32.99
C LYS A 587 -38.66 -14.10 -33.02
N GLU A 588 -38.90 -15.35 -32.64
CA GLU A 588 -40.23 -15.95 -32.56
C GLU A 588 -41.03 -15.58 -31.29
N PHE A 589 -40.38 -14.99 -30.28
CA PHE A 589 -41.00 -14.68 -28.99
C PHE A 589 -41.69 -13.31 -29.01
N ASN A 590 -42.84 -13.21 -28.35
CA ASN A 590 -43.66 -11.99 -28.30
C ASN A 590 -43.78 -11.39 -26.89
N TYR A 591 -43.44 -12.18 -25.86
CA TYR A 591 -43.55 -11.79 -24.46
C TYR A 591 -42.30 -12.19 -23.71
N VAL A 592 -41.94 -11.36 -22.72
CA VAL A 592 -40.85 -11.60 -21.78
C VAL A 592 -41.35 -11.38 -20.35
N TYR A 593 -40.89 -12.22 -19.44
CA TYR A 593 -41.29 -12.24 -18.04
C TYR A 593 -40.07 -12.17 -17.14
N PHE A 594 -40.17 -11.36 -16.09
CA PHE A 594 -39.10 -11.14 -15.12
C PHE A 594 -39.62 -11.33 -13.70
N ALA A 595 -38.75 -11.70 -12.76
CA ALA A 595 -39.12 -11.78 -11.35
C ALA A 595 -38.89 -10.44 -10.63
N LYS A 596 -39.75 -10.11 -9.65
CA LYS A 596 -39.62 -8.95 -8.75
C LYS A 596 -38.58 -9.17 -7.64
N HIS A 597 -37.51 -9.89 -7.95
CA HIS A 597 -36.43 -10.21 -7.00
C HIS A 597 -35.12 -10.58 -7.72
N MET A 598 -34.04 -10.67 -6.95
CA MET A 598 -32.70 -11.04 -7.45
C MET A 598 -32.49 -12.55 -7.59
N LYS A 599 -33.40 -13.39 -7.07
CA LYS A 599 -33.29 -14.85 -7.21
C LYS A 599 -33.48 -15.30 -8.66
N PRO A 600 -32.70 -16.27 -9.16
CA PRO A 600 -32.78 -16.72 -10.54
C PRO A 600 -33.95 -17.70 -10.76
N PHE A 601 -34.39 -17.84 -12.01
CA PHE A 601 -35.23 -18.93 -12.46
C PHE A 601 -34.44 -20.24 -12.53
N LYS A 602 -35.15 -21.36 -12.35
CA LYS A 602 -34.56 -22.68 -12.50
C LYS A 602 -34.27 -23.01 -13.98
N THR A 603 -32.98 -22.98 -14.31
CA THR A 603 -32.37 -23.36 -15.60
C THR A 603 -31.29 -24.44 -15.42
N PRO A 604 -30.92 -25.18 -16.48
CA PRO A 604 -29.69 -25.98 -16.49
C PRO A 604 -28.46 -25.07 -16.50
N GLY A 605 -27.46 -25.33 -15.66
CA GLY A 605 -26.24 -24.52 -15.64
C GLY A 605 -25.64 -24.36 -14.25
N LYS A 606 -24.51 -23.66 -14.20
CA LYS A 606 -23.93 -23.17 -12.95
C LYS A 606 -24.57 -21.82 -12.64
N TYR A 607 -24.77 -21.57 -11.35
CA TYR A 607 -25.28 -20.29 -10.87
C TYR A 607 -24.20 -19.55 -10.09
N GLY A 608 -24.42 -18.25 -9.96
CA GLY A 608 -23.63 -17.40 -9.11
C GLY A 608 -23.48 -16.00 -9.68
N TYR A 609 -23.32 -15.91 -10.99
CA TYR A 609 -23.33 -14.66 -11.74
C TYR A 609 -24.53 -14.68 -12.68
N ALA A 610 -25.35 -13.64 -12.63
CA ALA A 610 -26.51 -13.55 -13.50
C ALA A 610 -26.83 -12.11 -13.89
N HIS A 611 -27.33 -11.94 -15.10
CA HIS A 611 -27.83 -10.70 -15.66
C HIS A 611 -29.04 -10.98 -16.56
N GLY A 612 -29.67 -9.93 -17.10
CA GLY A 612 -30.88 -10.03 -17.91
C GLY A 612 -32.17 -9.74 -17.15
N GLY A 613 -32.12 -9.49 -15.85
CA GLY A 613 -33.25 -9.17 -14.98
C GLY A 613 -33.54 -7.68 -14.86
N LEU A 614 -34.31 -7.34 -13.82
CA LEU A 614 -34.82 -6.00 -13.54
C LEU A 614 -34.31 -5.39 -12.23
N SER A 615 -33.29 -5.99 -11.62
CA SER A 615 -32.72 -5.44 -10.38
C SER A 615 -31.99 -4.12 -10.66
N PRO A 616 -31.88 -3.22 -9.67
CA PRO A 616 -31.08 -2.00 -9.82
C PRO A 616 -29.61 -2.30 -10.17
N GLN A 617 -29.04 -3.39 -9.65
CA GLN A 617 -27.66 -3.81 -9.94
C GLN A 617 -27.45 -4.17 -11.42
N GLU A 618 -28.50 -4.63 -12.09
CA GLU A 618 -28.50 -4.96 -13.52
C GLU A 618 -28.80 -3.73 -14.39
N LEU A 619 -29.74 -2.88 -13.93
CA LEU A 619 -30.36 -1.83 -14.73
C LEU A 619 -29.71 -0.45 -14.62
N ILE A 620 -29.06 -0.13 -13.50
CA ILE A 620 -28.37 1.14 -13.30
C ILE A 620 -26.92 0.95 -13.69
N ILE A 621 -26.55 1.52 -14.83
CA ILE A 621 -25.22 1.43 -15.42
C ILE A 621 -24.44 2.72 -15.20
N PRO A 622 -23.10 2.66 -15.10
CA PRO A 622 -22.28 3.86 -15.00
C PRO A 622 -22.32 4.68 -16.28
N PHE A 623 -22.22 5.99 -16.13
CA PHE A 623 -21.93 6.91 -17.23
C PHE A 623 -21.04 8.03 -16.70
N ILE A 624 -19.78 7.69 -16.43
CA ILE A 624 -18.85 8.56 -15.72
C ILE A 624 -18.00 9.29 -16.75
N THR A 625 -17.90 10.62 -16.63
CA THR A 625 -16.96 11.41 -17.44
C THR A 625 -15.77 11.81 -16.58
N PHE A 626 -14.57 11.51 -17.08
CA PHE A 626 -13.29 11.94 -16.52
C PHE A 626 -12.71 13.04 -17.40
N SER A 627 -12.17 14.07 -16.78
CA SER A 627 -11.49 15.18 -17.45
C SER A 627 -10.41 15.74 -16.52
N HIS A 628 -9.38 16.41 -17.03
CA HIS A 628 -8.50 17.16 -16.13
C HIS A 628 -9.27 18.30 -15.46
N THR A 629 -9.01 18.53 -14.18
CA THR A 629 -9.51 19.75 -13.52
C THR A 629 -8.98 20.95 -14.30
N ILE A 630 -9.86 21.88 -14.70
CA ILE A 630 -9.47 23.14 -15.35
C ILE A 630 -8.70 23.98 -14.32
N SER A 631 -7.44 23.64 -14.16
CA SER A 631 -6.48 24.22 -13.24
C SER A 631 -5.06 23.83 -13.69
N SER A 632 -4.82 23.76 -15.00
CA SER A 632 -3.51 24.20 -15.45
C SER A 632 -3.55 25.72 -15.36
N LEU A 633 -3.07 26.24 -14.23
CA LEU A 633 -2.38 27.53 -14.23
C LEU A 633 -1.51 27.58 -15.50
N GLN A 634 -1.33 28.74 -16.13
CA GLN A 634 -0.46 28.85 -17.31
C GLN A 634 0.90 28.24 -16.95
N GLU A 635 1.13 26.99 -17.34
CA GLU A 635 2.34 26.24 -17.01
C GLU A 635 3.32 26.44 -18.16
N LEU A 636 4.60 26.33 -17.84
CA LEU A 636 5.66 26.55 -18.81
C LEU A 636 5.54 25.54 -19.97
N ASN A 637 5.37 26.05 -21.19
CA ASN A 637 5.34 25.21 -22.40
C ASN A 637 6.74 24.71 -22.73
N ILE A 638 6.84 23.42 -23.08
CA ILE A 638 8.07 22.76 -23.48
C ILE A 638 7.90 22.20 -24.89
N SER A 639 8.87 22.47 -25.76
CA SER A 639 8.92 22.00 -27.15
C SER A 639 10.26 21.33 -27.46
N VAL A 640 10.31 20.54 -28.54
CA VAL A 640 11.56 20.00 -29.08
C VAL A 640 12.08 20.95 -30.16
N ALA A 641 13.21 21.61 -29.91
CA ALA A 641 13.73 22.65 -30.81
C ALA A 641 14.41 22.08 -32.07
N ASN A 642 14.77 20.80 -32.09
CA ASN A 642 15.56 20.18 -33.16
C ASN A 642 14.86 19.01 -33.87
N GLU A 643 13.52 19.00 -33.93
CA GLU A 643 12.73 17.93 -34.56
C GLU A 643 13.24 17.52 -35.95
N ARG A 644 13.60 18.50 -36.80
CA ARG A 644 14.10 18.25 -38.17
C ARG A 644 15.42 17.48 -38.22
N GLN A 645 16.22 17.50 -37.15
CA GLN A 645 17.51 16.82 -37.07
C GLN A 645 17.36 15.37 -36.57
N LEU A 646 16.16 15.00 -36.10
CA LEU A 646 15.88 13.68 -35.52
C LEU A 646 15.37 12.68 -36.57
N SER A 647 15.01 13.16 -37.76
CA SER A 647 14.73 12.30 -38.92
C SER A 647 16.02 11.89 -39.62
N GLY A 648 16.41 10.62 -39.52
CA GLY A 648 17.56 10.06 -40.23
C GLY A 648 18.91 10.29 -39.55
N VAL A 649 18.97 10.08 -38.23
CA VAL A 649 20.22 10.14 -37.46
C VAL A 649 21.19 9.05 -37.89
N VAL A 650 22.47 9.40 -38.09
CA VAL A 650 23.54 8.46 -38.45
C VAL A 650 24.30 8.07 -37.18
N GLY A 651 24.38 6.77 -36.89
CA GLY A 651 24.99 6.23 -35.67
C GLY A 651 23.96 5.89 -34.59
N ASP A 652 24.44 5.46 -33.42
CA ASP A 652 23.57 4.93 -32.34
C ASP A 652 23.08 5.99 -31.35
N TYR A 653 23.57 7.22 -31.43
CA TYR A 653 23.22 8.29 -30.50
C TYR A 653 22.51 9.46 -31.19
N PHE A 654 21.53 10.05 -30.51
CA PHE A 654 20.84 11.28 -30.92
C PHE A 654 20.75 12.27 -29.76
N SER A 655 20.68 13.57 -30.08
CA SER A 655 20.54 14.63 -29.08
C SER A 655 19.15 15.25 -29.15
N LEU A 656 18.42 15.29 -28.04
CA LEU A 656 17.16 16.02 -27.89
C LEU A 656 17.43 17.41 -27.31
N HIS A 657 16.92 18.43 -28.00
CA HIS A 657 17.00 19.82 -27.54
C HIS A 657 15.62 20.26 -27.02
N LEU A 658 15.43 20.22 -25.71
CA LEU A 658 14.19 20.65 -25.05
C LEU A 658 14.25 22.15 -24.80
N LYS A 659 13.24 22.89 -25.26
CA LYS A 659 13.15 24.34 -25.11
C LYS A 659 11.89 24.73 -24.35
N ALA A 660 12.07 25.51 -23.29
CA ALA A 660 10.97 26.20 -22.63
C ALA A 660 10.70 27.58 -23.26
N ASP A 661 9.44 27.99 -23.26
CA ASP A 661 9.06 29.38 -23.58
C ASP A 661 9.54 30.35 -22.48
N ASP A 662 9.50 31.67 -22.73
CA ASP A 662 10.00 32.69 -21.79
C ASP A 662 9.15 32.85 -20.51
N GLY A 663 8.01 32.16 -20.44
CA GLY A 663 7.09 32.21 -19.30
C GLY A 663 6.29 33.52 -19.19
N ALA A 664 5.31 33.55 -18.29
CA ALA A 664 4.49 34.74 -18.01
C ALA A 664 5.06 35.61 -16.87
N GLY A 665 6.18 35.18 -16.26
CA GLY A 665 6.83 35.86 -15.13
C GLY A 665 6.18 35.58 -13.77
N ASP A 666 5.17 34.71 -13.73
CA ASP A 666 4.57 34.22 -12.49
C ASP A 666 5.33 33.01 -11.93
N ILE A 667 4.97 32.59 -10.71
CA ILE A 667 5.62 31.45 -10.04
C ILE A 667 5.38 30.09 -10.71
N PHE A 668 4.37 29.98 -11.58
CA PHE A 668 3.98 28.72 -12.23
C PHE A 668 4.64 28.53 -13.60
N THR A 669 5.22 29.59 -14.16
CA THR A 669 5.97 29.59 -15.41
C THR A 669 7.48 29.68 -15.24
N GLN A 670 8.01 29.68 -14.01
CA GLN A 670 9.47 29.81 -13.77
C GLN A 670 10.26 28.54 -14.12
N GLU A 671 9.74 27.38 -13.76
CA GLU A 671 10.41 26.09 -13.93
C GLU A 671 9.36 25.00 -14.12
N ARG A 672 9.66 24.05 -15.00
CA ARG A 672 8.87 22.83 -15.18
C ARG A 672 9.75 21.60 -15.17
N LYS A 673 9.28 20.55 -14.49
CA LYS A 673 9.95 19.26 -14.45
C LYS A 673 9.31 18.33 -15.46
N VAL A 674 10.11 17.78 -16.36
CA VAL A 674 9.67 16.86 -17.42
C VAL A 674 10.38 15.52 -17.32
N GLN A 675 9.77 14.50 -17.92
CA GLN A 675 10.38 13.20 -18.14
C GLN A 675 10.18 12.81 -19.61
N LEU A 676 11.17 12.14 -20.20
CA LEU A 676 11.11 11.64 -21.56
C LEU A 676 10.74 10.17 -21.52
N LEU A 677 9.73 9.77 -22.28
CA LEU A 677 9.35 8.37 -22.50
C LEU A 677 9.74 7.99 -23.93
N PHE A 678 10.43 6.86 -24.08
CA PHE A 678 10.89 6.36 -25.37
C PHE A 678 10.02 5.18 -25.78
N ILE A 679 9.34 5.33 -26.91
CA ILE A 679 8.29 4.43 -27.39
C ILE A 679 8.74 3.79 -28.70
N ASP A 680 8.57 2.48 -28.83
CA ASP A 680 8.68 1.75 -30.10
C ASP A 680 7.44 0.88 -30.30
N ASN A 681 6.82 0.96 -31.47
CA ASN A 681 5.58 0.28 -31.82
C ASN A 681 4.49 0.44 -30.74
N GLY A 682 4.33 1.66 -30.22
CA GLY A 682 3.34 1.99 -29.19
C GLY A 682 3.68 1.55 -27.77
N LYS A 683 4.81 0.87 -27.54
CA LYS A 683 5.24 0.40 -26.21
C LYS A 683 6.42 1.20 -25.68
N GLU A 684 6.34 1.64 -24.43
CA GLU A 684 7.46 2.24 -23.72
C GLU A 684 8.55 1.17 -23.51
N PHE A 685 9.78 1.46 -23.96
CA PHE A 685 10.94 0.61 -23.71
C PHE A 685 11.99 1.28 -22.81
N ASN A 686 11.98 2.62 -22.71
CA ASN A 686 12.91 3.37 -21.88
C ASN A 686 12.28 4.67 -21.37
N LYS A 687 12.85 5.26 -20.32
CA LYS A 687 12.50 6.59 -19.80
C LYS A 687 13.71 7.30 -19.20
N SER A 688 13.74 8.63 -19.29
CA SER A 688 14.82 9.44 -18.72
C SER A 688 14.66 9.67 -17.21
N ASP A 689 15.71 10.18 -16.56
CA ASP A 689 15.56 10.90 -15.29
C ASP A 689 14.66 12.14 -15.45
N ILE A 690 14.18 12.69 -14.33
CA ILE A 690 13.44 13.95 -14.33
C ILE A 690 14.38 15.10 -14.67
N VAL A 691 14.02 15.90 -15.68
CA VAL A 691 14.73 17.08 -16.15
C VAL A 691 13.97 18.32 -15.73
N ALA A 692 14.58 19.19 -14.91
CA ALA A 692 14.03 20.52 -14.62
C ALA A 692 14.48 21.51 -15.71
N ILE A 693 13.52 22.26 -16.26
CA ILE A 693 13.74 23.26 -17.33
C ILE A 693 13.16 24.59 -16.86
N LYS A 694 13.97 25.65 -16.86
CA LYS A 694 13.55 27.00 -16.50
C LYS A 694 13.00 27.77 -17.69
N ALA A 695 12.25 28.83 -17.42
CA ALA A 695 11.75 29.74 -18.45
C ALA A 695 12.88 30.23 -19.38
N GLY A 696 12.67 30.14 -20.70
CA GLY A 696 13.63 30.49 -21.75
C GLY A 696 14.83 29.54 -21.89
N GLU A 697 14.93 28.49 -21.05
CA GLU A 697 16.07 27.57 -21.06
C GLU A 697 15.99 26.58 -22.23
N LEU A 698 17.17 26.27 -22.79
CA LEU A 698 17.37 25.21 -23.78
C LEU A 698 18.28 24.13 -23.17
N ILE A 699 17.74 22.94 -22.95
CA ILE A 699 18.49 21.79 -22.44
C ILE A 699 18.77 20.80 -23.56
N LYS A 700 20.01 20.32 -23.63
CA LYS A 700 20.44 19.28 -24.57
C LYS A 700 20.75 17.99 -23.83
N LYS A 701 20.18 16.88 -24.28
CA LYS A 701 20.41 15.56 -23.70
C LYS A 701 20.64 14.54 -24.82
N GLU A 702 21.66 13.70 -24.66
CA GLU A 702 21.97 12.64 -25.61
C GLU A 702 21.42 11.30 -25.12
N PHE A 703 20.91 10.51 -26.06
CA PHE A 703 20.32 9.19 -25.84
C PHE A 703 20.77 8.23 -26.93
N SER A 704 20.75 6.94 -26.63
CA SER A 704 21.00 5.87 -27.60
C SER A 704 19.70 5.33 -28.20
N PHE A 705 19.78 4.73 -29.38
CA PHE A 705 18.65 4.04 -30.01
C PHE A 705 18.36 2.68 -29.36
N ASP A 706 19.29 2.10 -28.59
CA ASP A 706 19.11 0.83 -27.86
C ASP A 706 18.61 -0.34 -28.74
N ASN A 707 19.04 -0.38 -30.01
CA ASN A 707 18.60 -1.32 -31.07
C ASN A 707 17.21 -1.07 -31.67
N HIS A 708 16.57 0.06 -31.39
CA HIS A 708 15.31 0.48 -32.01
C HIS A 708 15.60 1.39 -33.21
N LEU A 709 15.04 1.10 -34.39
CA LEU A 709 15.30 1.91 -35.60
C LEU A 709 14.44 3.18 -35.67
N ASN A 710 13.23 3.10 -35.11
CA ASN A 710 12.29 4.22 -35.07
C ASN A 710 11.77 4.32 -33.64
N ILE A 711 11.93 5.49 -33.03
CA ILE A 711 11.54 5.78 -31.67
C ILE A 711 10.62 7.00 -31.71
N GLU A 712 9.52 6.96 -30.99
CA GLU A 712 8.78 8.16 -30.61
C GLU A 712 9.21 8.57 -29.21
N VAL A 713 9.68 9.81 -29.07
CA VAL A 713 9.99 10.37 -27.74
C VAL A 713 8.86 11.30 -27.32
N ILE A 714 8.23 10.96 -26.21
CA ILE A 714 7.13 11.70 -25.61
C ILE A 714 7.68 12.47 -24.41
N VAL A 715 7.52 13.80 -24.43
CA VAL A 715 7.86 14.66 -23.30
C VAL A 715 6.62 14.79 -22.43
N VAL A 716 6.69 14.29 -21.21
CA VAL A 716 5.60 14.38 -20.23
C VAL A 716 5.98 15.26 -19.04
N ASP A 717 4.98 15.89 -18.44
CA ASP A 717 5.14 16.52 -17.13
C ASP A 717 5.49 15.46 -16.07
N ALA A 718 6.48 15.74 -15.22
CA ALA A 718 6.94 14.77 -14.23
C ALA A 718 5.93 14.52 -13.10
N LEU A 719 5.05 15.49 -12.81
CA LEU A 719 4.04 15.41 -11.75
C LEU A 719 2.69 14.98 -12.32
N SER A 720 2.13 15.74 -13.27
CA SER A 720 0.79 15.50 -13.79
C SER A 720 0.74 14.36 -14.80
N ARG A 721 1.89 13.96 -15.37
CA ARG A 721 2.02 12.98 -16.46
C ARG A 721 1.39 13.42 -17.78
N LEU A 722 0.93 14.67 -17.88
CA LEU A 722 0.39 15.23 -19.11
C LEU A 722 1.46 15.23 -20.21
N THR A 723 1.11 14.74 -21.40
CA THR A 723 1.96 14.86 -22.58
C THR A 723 2.04 16.32 -23.03
N LEU A 724 3.26 16.85 -23.11
CA LEU A 724 3.55 18.22 -23.50
C LEU A 724 3.85 18.32 -25.00
N THR A 725 4.69 17.41 -25.49
CA THR A 725 5.06 17.33 -26.90
C THR A 725 5.56 15.91 -27.24
N LYS A 726 5.58 15.57 -28.52
CA LYS A 726 6.03 14.29 -29.05
C LYS A 726 6.92 14.52 -30.26
N VAL A 727 7.94 13.69 -30.45
CA VAL A 727 8.80 13.76 -31.62
C VAL A 727 9.21 12.37 -32.09
N ALA A 728 9.17 12.14 -33.41
CA ALA A 728 9.71 10.94 -34.02
C ALA A 728 11.22 11.06 -34.26
N VAL A 729 11.96 10.01 -33.91
CA VAL A 729 13.41 9.90 -34.06
C VAL A 729 13.68 8.62 -34.86
N SER A 730 14.39 8.73 -35.98
CA SER A 730 14.68 7.58 -36.85
C SER A 730 16.18 7.43 -37.12
N GLN A 731 16.66 6.20 -37.06
CA GLN A 731 18.04 5.84 -37.35
C GLN A 731 18.20 5.48 -38.82
N THR A 732 19.22 6.03 -39.48
CA THR A 732 19.62 5.59 -40.82
C THR A 732 20.70 4.53 -40.70
N VAL A 733 20.36 3.29 -41.03
CA VAL A 733 21.37 2.24 -41.24
C VAL A 733 21.99 2.47 -42.61
N ALA A 734 23.15 3.14 -42.63
CA ALA A 734 23.94 3.21 -43.85
C ALA A 734 24.32 1.78 -44.26
N ARG A 735 23.85 1.35 -45.44
CA ARG A 735 24.27 0.08 -46.05
C ARG A 735 25.78 0.16 -46.20
N ASP A 736 26.49 -0.78 -45.59
CA ASP A 736 27.93 -0.92 -45.77
C ASP A 736 28.22 -1.10 -47.27
N LEU A 737 28.75 -0.06 -47.90
CA LEU A 737 29.28 -0.11 -49.27
C LEU A 737 30.74 -0.61 -49.26
N GLY A 738 31.12 -1.41 -48.26
CA GLY A 738 32.39 -2.12 -48.19
C GLY A 738 32.44 -3.31 -49.16
N GLY A 739 32.64 -3.01 -50.45
CA GLY A 739 32.82 -4.03 -51.49
C GLY A 739 32.94 -3.46 -52.91
N LEU A 740 33.85 -2.51 -53.12
CA LEU A 740 34.44 -2.22 -54.43
C LEU A 740 35.96 -2.09 -54.28
#